data_AF-A0AAW5KB27-F1
#
_entry.id   AF-A0AAW5KB27-F1
#
_cell.length_a   1.000
_cell.length_b   1.000
_cell.length_c   1.000
_cell.angle_alpha   90.00
_cell.angle_beta   90.00
_cell.angle_gamma   90.00
#
_symmetry.space_group_name_H-M   'P 1'
#
loop_
_entity.id
_entity.type
_entity.pdbx_description
1 polymer ?
#
loop_
_entity_poly.entity_id
_entity_poly.type
_entity_poly.pdbx_seq_one_letter_code
_entity_poly.pdbx_strand_id
1 'polypeptide(L)'
;MKFGKKGIITFLAAALAMVFASGALAADVATSADLAKALIAGGEIKLTGDITTTGLFSVQKDAMIDLNGHKITRERDVVGATPVFYVTEGTLAVDDTVGGGEIVSKNNAGTAEAIRVYAGDASKKPNAILNKVKLSSDGFGVVIMGNSEAGETAEKVSFLASVIINSSAEVYGTSTGVLLEGKGATLEVNGATIKSEAFAISGNGTWKGDKNKGGTSITITSGKIESEKDLAIYHPQDGILNISGGTITGTDGIQLKAGGAAITNVSGGTIKATGDFVEALTDSSNGSVATGSAISLIGNSGYAGNISLNISGAGVEIISEKGYAVRQEITKGEASQVSSVKISAGTIKGAEGALYFGNYDKDTYSLTGGSYSSDPSDYVDKAISTIVEKDGLFTVKGKAAPIVTPVEPKLPDGTSDDVTAEIKPATAVVLGVDTTKSAITEETKAAAITETMKVISADITSKDLTVNEETGAVEISVATASEAAKGLLKDNETLASKDIAPLPVFTAKVDEGKTAMVSYQLTSSALKAKTAEEVRVMKILSSTTAGEFKYASEITADMDGKFTIQKADGKTIHSGALEAGTDYLLTLFIKDGSSFDLDGAKDGSITDPAAIFSTTTTEPQHGSSSSGCNGGFGALALLGLALVPMFYGKKR
;
A
#
# COMPACT_ATOMS: atom_id res chain seq x y z
N MET A 1 1.34 -21.62 -16.97
CA MET A 1 0.57 -20.57 -16.25
C MET A 1 1.52 -19.42 -15.92
N LYS A 2 1.30 -18.24 -16.51
CA LYS A 2 2.04 -17.01 -16.16
C LYS A 2 1.38 -16.43 -14.91
N PHE A 3 2.00 -16.58 -13.76
CA PHE A 3 1.50 -15.97 -12.53
C PHE A 3 1.99 -14.51 -12.45
N GLY A 4 1.04 -13.57 -12.42
CA GLY A 4 1.32 -12.16 -12.22
C GLY A 4 1.77 -11.86 -10.78
N LYS A 5 2.34 -10.66 -10.57
CA LYS A 5 2.98 -10.19 -9.32
C LYS A 5 2.09 -10.28 -8.05
N LYS A 6 0.78 -10.47 -8.17
CA LYS A 6 -0.14 -10.67 -7.04
C LYS A 6 -0.30 -12.14 -6.60
N GLY A 7 0.26 -13.10 -7.35
CA GLY A 7 0.05 -14.54 -7.13
C GLY A 7 0.94 -15.21 -6.08
N ILE A 8 1.90 -14.50 -5.48
CA ILE A 8 2.83 -15.10 -4.49
C ILE A 8 2.24 -15.05 -3.07
N ILE A 9 1.44 -14.03 -2.74
CA ILE A 9 0.97 -13.79 -1.35
C ILE A 9 -0.15 -14.77 -0.94
N THR A 10 -0.97 -15.24 -1.88
CA THR A 10 -2.13 -16.09 -1.55
C THR A 10 -1.82 -17.60 -1.58
N PHE A 11 -0.62 -18.02 -2.01
CA PHE A 11 -0.29 -19.44 -2.20
C PHE A 11 0.29 -20.13 -0.96
N LEU A 12 0.76 -19.40 0.06
CA LEU A 12 1.44 -20.01 1.22
C LEU A 12 0.52 -20.39 2.39
N ALA A 13 -0.60 -19.70 2.62
CA ALA A 13 -1.59 -20.14 3.62
C ALA A 13 -2.28 -21.48 3.23
N ALA A 14 -2.43 -21.74 1.92
CA ALA A 14 -2.94 -23.01 1.41
C ALA A 14 -1.92 -24.16 1.50
N ALA A 15 -0.62 -23.85 1.64
CA ALA A 15 0.44 -24.87 1.78
C ALA A 15 0.37 -25.58 3.14
N LEU A 16 -0.03 -24.90 4.22
CA LEU A 16 -0.17 -25.53 5.54
C LEU A 16 -1.23 -26.65 5.57
N ALA A 17 -2.32 -26.49 4.80
CA ALA A 17 -3.39 -27.48 4.71
C ALA A 17 -3.12 -28.60 3.70
N MET A 18 -2.27 -28.37 2.69
CA MET A 18 -2.00 -29.35 1.63
C MET A 18 -0.78 -30.23 1.87
N VAL A 19 0.22 -29.81 2.67
CA VAL A 19 1.45 -30.62 2.84
C VAL A 19 1.21 -31.89 3.67
N PHE A 20 0.18 -31.96 4.53
CA PHE A 20 0.04 -33.08 5.49
C PHE A 20 -1.37 -33.70 5.57
N ALA A 21 -2.03 -33.87 4.42
CA ALA A 21 -3.18 -34.79 4.31
C ALA A 21 -2.74 -36.27 4.15
N SER A 22 -1.47 -36.60 4.38
CA SER A 22 -0.96 -37.98 4.25
C SER A 22 -1.06 -38.74 5.57
N GLY A 23 -1.91 -39.77 5.64
CA GLY A 23 -2.05 -40.66 6.79
C GLY A 23 -0.87 -41.61 7.05
N ALA A 24 0.38 -41.17 6.84
CA ALA A 24 1.57 -41.91 7.22
C ALA A 24 1.92 -41.61 8.69
N LEU A 25 2.22 -42.65 9.50
CA LEU A 25 2.62 -42.48 10.89
C LEU A 25 3.96 -41.73 10.99
N ALA A 26 4.06 -40.76 11.89
CA ALA A 26 5.28 -40.02 12.18
C ALA A 26 6.43 -40.97 12.59
N ALA A 27 7.63 -40.70 12.07
CA ALA A 27 8.83 -41.42 12.45
C ALA A 27 9.35 -40.91 13.80
N ASP A 28 9.36 -41.77 14.82
CA ASP A 28 9.99 -41.46 16.11
C ASP A 28 11.52 -41.45 15.96
N VAL A 29 12.14 -40.36 16.40
CA VAL A 29 13.57 -40.10 16.25
C VAL A 29 14.18 -39.73 17.60
N ALA A 30 15.29 -40.38 17.95
CA ALA A 30 16.02 -40.17 19.21
C ALA A 30 17.49 -39.77 19.02
N THR A 31 18.03 -39.87 17.80
CA THR A 31 19.47 -39.65 17.54
C THR A 31 19.69 -38.78 16.32
N SER A 32 20.88 -38.15 16.24
CA SER A 32 21.28 -37.38 15.05
C SER A 32 21.31 -38.23 13.78
N ALA A 33 21.66 -39.52 13.88
CA ALA A 33 21.71 -40.39 12.70
C ALA A 33 20.30 -40.73 12.19
N ASP A 34 19.35 -40.91 13.10
CA ASP A 34 17.96 -41.22 12.75
C ASP A 34 17.26 -39.99 12.17
N LEU A 35 17.52 -38.79 12.72
CA LEU A 35 17.01 -37.54 12.17
C LEU A 35 17.49 -37.32 10.73
N ALA A 36 18.79 -37.55 10.46
CA ALA A 36 19.34 -37.43 9.12
C ALA A 36 18.66 -38.40 8.13
N LYS A 37 18.41 -39.65 8.54
CA LYS A 37 17.70 -40.63 7.70
C LYS A 37 16.24 -40.23 7.47
N ALA A 38 15.55 -39.77 8.51
CA ALA A 38 14.16 -39.36 8.43
C ALA A 38 13.98 -38.15 7.49
N LEU A 39 14.90 -37.18 7.52
CA LEU A 39 14.88 -36.03 6.60
C LEU A 39 15.14 -36.41 5.13
N ILE A 40 15.93 -37.46 4.87
CA ILE A 40 16.12 -38.01 3.52
C ILE A 40 14.84 -38.73 3.04
N ALA A 41 14.11 -39.37 3.95
CA ALA A 41 12.82 -39.99 3.64
C ALA A 41 11.74 -38.92 3.35
N GLY A 42 11.71 -37.86 4.15
CA GLY A 42 10.64 -36.86 4.19
C GLY A 42 9.48 -37.31 5.09
N GLY A 43 8.42 -36.50 5.16
CA GLY A 43 7.22 -36.77 5.94
C GLY A 43 7.27 -36.28 7.39
N GLU A 44 6.42 -36.85 8.24
CA GLU A 44 6.32 -36.47 9.66
C GLU A 44 7.41 -37.14 10.51
N ILE A 45 8.04 -36.34 11.37
CA ILE A 45 9.16 -36.71 12.23
C ILE A 45 8.84 -36.22 13.62
N LYS A 46 8.89 -37.10 14.61
CA LYS A 46 8.67 -36.74 16.02
C LYS A 46 9.91 -37.00 16.84
N LEU A 47 10.36 -36.01 17.61
CA LEU A 47 11.47 -36.21 18.54
C LEU A 47 10.99 -36.92 19.81
N THR A 48 11.81 -37.86 20.28
CA THR A 48 11.59 -38.60 21.54
C THR A 48 12.65 -38.29 22.61
N GLY A 49 13.61 -37.43 22.27
CA GLY A 49 14.68 -36.98 23.14
C GLY A 49 15.50 -35.86 22.50
N ASP A 50 16.33 -35.22 23.30
CA ASP A 50 17.25 -34.18 22.81
C ASP A 50 18.31 -34.77 21.87
N ILE A 51 18.61 -34.06 20.80
CA ILE A 51 19.60 -34.45 19.80
C ILE A 51 20.77 -33.47 19.85
N THR A 52 21.97 -34.01 20.03
CA THR A 52 23.22 -33.25 19.81
C THR A 52 23.87 -33.70 18.51
N THR A 53 24.35 -32.76 17.70
CA THR A 53 25.05 -33.05 16.46
C THR A 53 26.28 -32.18 16.29
N THR A 54 27.29 -32.71 15.61
CA THR A 54 28.41 -31.94 15.08
C THR A 54 28.24 -31.70 13.59
N GLY A 55 27.14 -32.14 12.97
CA GLY A 55 26.83 -32.07 11.55
C GLY A 55 25.91 -30.91 11.16
N LEU A 56 25.51 -30.89 9.89
CA LEU A 56 24.31 -30.20 9.43
C LEU A 56 23.29 -31.25 8.95
N PHE A 57 22.03 -30.87 8.92
CA PHE A 57 20.94 -31.67 8.36
C PHE A 57 20.49 -31.08 7.03
N SER A 58 20.60 -31.85 5.95
CA SER A 58 20.13 -31.45 4.62
C SER A 58 18.63 -31.75 4.46
N VAL A 59 17.86 -30.78 3.97
CA VAL A 59 16.43 -30.93 3.69
C VAL A 59 16.19 -30.74 2.19
N GLN A 60 15.94 -31.87 1.51
CA GLN A 60 15.69 -31.92 0.06
C GLN A 60 14.28 -32.41 -0.27
N LYS A 61 13.55 -32.92 0.72
CA LYS A 61 12.14 -33.31 0.62
C LYS A 61 11.34 -32.61 1.70
N ASP A 62 10.03 -32.56 1.52
CA ASP A 62 9.14 -32.03 2.53
C ASP A 62 9.22 -32.87 3.80
N ALA A 63 9.45 -32.21 4.93
CA ALA A 63 9.56 -32.82 6.24
C ALA A 63 8.93 -31.92 7.30
N MET A 64 8.18 -32.53 8.22
CA MET A 64 7.63 -31.87 9.40
C MET A 64 8.27 -32.44 10.65
N ILE A 65 8.98 -31.61 11.39
CA ILE A 65 9.56 -31.97 12.68
C ILE A 65 8.62 -31.45 13.76
N ASP A 66 8.04 -32.37 14.54
CA ASP A 66 7.53 -32.07 15.87
C ASP A 66 8.67 -32.22 16.88
N LEU A 67 9.11 -31.09 17.45
CA LEU A 67 10.13 -31.09 18.49
C LEU A 67 9.64 -31.76 19.78
N ASN A 68 8.34 -31.80 20.03
CA ASN A 68 7.74 -32.50 21.18
C ASN A 68 8.42 -32.14 22.52
N GLY A 69 8.77 -30.85 22.70
CA GLY A 69 9.45 -30.31 23.88
C GLY A 69 10.96 -30.53 23.94
N HIS A 70 11.57 -31.12 22.91
CA HIS A 70 12.99 -31.48 22.88
C HIS A 70 13.86 -30.49 22.10
N LYS A 71 15.16 -30.58 22.34
CA LYS A 71 16.17 -29.72 21.71
C LYS A 71 16.93 -30.41 20.59
N ILE A 72 17.28 -29.64 19.57
CA ILE A 72 18.31 -30.01 18.60
C ILE A 72 19.46 -29.02 18.77
N THR A 73 20.57 -29.49 19.33
CA THR A 73 21.75 -28.67 19.57
C THR A 73 22.86 -29.07 18.61
N ARG A 74 23.40 -28.09 17.89
CA ARG A 74 24.67 -28.27 17.18
C ARG A 74 25.81 -27.63 17.95
N GLU A 75 26.83 -28.43 18.23
CA GLU A 75 28.08 -27.99 18.85
C GLU A 75 29.24 -28.24 17.88
N ARG A 76 29.77 -27.18 17.28
CA ARG A 76 30.85 -27.30 16.30
C ARG A 76 31.71 -26.04 16.26
N ASP A 77 32.96 -26.14 16.67
CA ASP A 77 34.00 -25.12 16.43
C ASP A 77 34.64 -25.30 15.04
N VAL A 78 34.03 -24.70 14.00
CA VAL A 78 34.65 -24.61 12.67
C VAL A 78 34.62 -23.18 12.15
N VAL A 79 35.61 -22.82 11.33
CA VAL A 79 35.63 -21.55 10.62
C VAL A 79 34.59 -21.57 9.49
N GLY A 80 33.63 -20.64 9.54
CA GLY A 80 32.71 -20.34 8.43
C GLY A 80 31.25 -20.70 8.69
N ALA A 81 30.36 -20.00 8.00
CA ALA A 81 28.92 -20.09 8.25
C ALA A 81 28.34 -21.46 7.88
N THR A 82 27.76 -22.14 8.87
CA THR A 82 27.10 -23.43 8.69
C THR A 82 25.77 -23.42 9.42
N PRO A 83 24.67 -23.98 8.86
CA PRO A 83 23.38 -24.08 9.52
C PRO A 83 23.13 -25.42 10.22
N VAL A 84 22.24 -25.46 11.22
CA VAL A 84 21.74 -26.74 11.76
C VAL A 84 20.93 -27.44 10.68
N PHE A 85 20.01 -26.70 10.04
CA PHE A 85 19.24 -27.17 8.89
C PHE A 85 19.58 -26.41 7.62
N TYR A 86 19.93 -27.14 6.56
CA TYR A 86 20.18 -26.60 5.23
C TYR A 86 19.09 -27.06 4.26
N VAL A 87 18.16 -26.16 3.95
CA VAL A 87 16.99 -26.43 3.11
C VAL A 87 17.28 -25.99 1.69
N THR A 88 17.32 -26.93 0.74
CA THR A 88 17.73 -26.63 -0.64
C THR A 88 16.69 -26.96 -1.71
N GLU A 89 15.71 -27.83 -1.42
CA GLU A 89 14.70 -28.24 -2.41
C GLU A 89 13.30 -28.35 -1.82
N GLY A 90 13.15 -29.05 -0.69
CA GLY A 90 11.87 -29.29 -0.03
C GLY A 90 11.46 -28.23 0.99
N THR A 91 10.38 -28.51 1.71
CA THR A 91 9.86 -27.68 2.80
C THR A 91 10.23 -28.26 4.15
N LEU A 92 10.86 -27.48 5.01
CA LEU A 92 11.04 -27.80 6.42
C LEU A 92 9.94 -27.13 7.25
N ALA A 93 8.97 -27.90 7.73
CA ALA A 93 8.05 -27.44 8.76
C ALA A 93 8.59 -27.84 10.15
N VAL A 94 8.59 -26.91 11.09
CA VAL A 94 8.92 -27.18 12.49
C VAL A 94 7.74 -26.72 13.34
N ASP A 95 7.20 -27.63 14.14
CA ASP A 95 6.26 -27.34 15.21
C ASP A 95 6.82 -27.91 16.53
N ASP A 96 6.33 -27.38 17.63
CA ASP A 96 6.58 -27.96 18.94
C ASP A 96 5.23 -28.14 19.63
N THR A 97 4.72 -29.37 19.58
CA THR A 97 3.37 -29.67 20.06
C THR A 97 3.25 -29.64 21.58
N VAL A 98 4.37 -29.77 22.31
CA VAL A 98 4.41 -29.83 23.77
C VAL A 98 4.89 -28.50 24.38
N GLY A 99 5.76 -27.77 23.70
CA GLY A 99 6.35 -26.51 24.19
C GLY A 99 7.72 -26.72 24.84
N GLY A 100 8.58 -25.71 24.74
CA GLY A 100 9.95 -25.71 25.28
C GLY A 100 11.03 -26.28 24.36
N GLY A 101 10.64 -26.78 23.19
CA GLY A 101 11.51 -27.23 22.13
C GLY A 101 12.34 -26.10 21.52
N GLU A 102 13.60 -26.40 21.23
CA GLU A 102 14.57 -25.39 20.83
C GLU A 102 15.59 -25.95 19.82
N ILE A 103 15.89 -25.18 18.77
CA ILE A 103 17.01 -25.45 17.87
C ILE A 103 18.14 -24.49 18.23
N VAL A 104 19.28 -25.06 18.63
CA VAL A 104 20.42 -24.30 19.13
C VAL A 104 21.62 -24.48 18.21
N SER A 105 22.22 -23.37 17.79
CA SER A 105 23.43 -23.33 16.96
C SER A 105 24.55 -22.60 17.70
N LYS A 106 25.48 -23.35 18.29
CA LYS A 106 26.58 -22.80 19.10
C LYS A 106 27.92 -22.77 18.36
N ASN A 107 28.89 -22.11 18.99
CA ASN A 107 30.34 -22.32 18.83
C ASN A 107 30.91 -21.91 17.47
N ASN A 108 30.44 -20.78 16.93
CA ASN A 108 31.02 -20.22 15.71
C ASN A 108 30.83 -18.71 15.67
N ALA A 109 31.67 -18.00 16.44
CA ALA A 109 31.58 -16.58 16.79
C ALA A 109 31.07 -15.69 15.64
N GLY A 110 29.76 -15.38 15.65
CA GLY A 110 29.09 -14.49 14.72
C GLY A 110 28.66 -15.10 13.38
N THR A 111 28.97 -16.38 13.10
CA THR A 111 28.63 -17.06 11.83
C THR A 111 27.84 -18.37 12.00
N ALA A 112 27.51 -18.77 13.23
CA ALA A 112 26.57 -19.87 13.46
C ALA A 112 25.21 -19.55 12.82
N GLU A 113 24.53 -20.55 12.26
CA GLU A 113 23.19 -20.38 11.71
C GLU A 113 22.28 -21.49 12.25
N ALA A 114 21.03 -21.19 12.62
CA ALA A 114 20.08 -22.26 12.96
C ALA A 114 19.49 -22.86 11.69
N ILE A 115 18.92 -22.04 10.81
CA ILE A 115 18.31 -22.50 9.55
C ILE A 115 18.79 -21.65 8.38
N ARG A 116 19.21 -22.31 7.30
CA ARG A 116 19.46 -21.65 6.01
C ARG A 116 18.55 -22.25 4.94
N VAL A 117 17.82 -21.38 4.24
CA VAL A 117 16.98 -21.71 3.10
C VAL A 117 17.62 -21.11 1.85
N TYR A 118 18.10 -21.97 0.95
CA TYR A 118 18.84 -21.54 -0.24
C TYR A 118 18.42 -22.34 -1.47
N ALA A 119 17.84 -21.65 -2.44
CA ALA A 119 17.35 -22.27 -3.66
C ALA A 119 18.48 -22.76 -4.58
N GLY A 120 19.57 -21.99 -4.72
CA GLY A 120 20.74 -22.35 -5.56
C GLY A 120 20.49 -22.43 -7.08
N ASP A 121 19.26 -22.66 -7.52
CA ASP A 121 18.81 -22.66 -8.92
C ASP A 121 17.30 -22.35 -9.00
N ALA A 122 16.84 -21.89 -10.17
CA ALA A 122 15.46 -21.47 -10.41
C ALA A 122 14.42 -22.62 -10.40
N SER A 123 14.85 -23.87 -10.59
CA SER A 123 13.95 -25.04 -10.52
C SER A 123 13.55 -25.41 -9.09
N LYS A 124 14.32 -24.93 -8.09
CA LYS A 124 14.16 -25.24 -6.68
C LYS A 124 13.35 -24.16 -5.98
N LYS A 125 12.53 -24.59 -5.02
CA LYS A 125 11.65 -23.70 -4.25
C LYS A 125 11.65 -24.08 -2.76
N PRO A 126 12.82 -24.12 -2.10
CA PRO A 126 12.89 -24.49 -0.70
C PRO A 126 12.13 -23.51 0.19
N ASN A 127 11.49 -24.05 1.23
CA ASN A 127 10.74 -23.26 2.19
C ASN A 127 11.02 -23.72 3.62
N ALA A 128 10.89 -22.81 4.58
CA ALA A 128 10.75 -23.19 5.99
C ALA A 128 9.51 -22.57 6.61
N ILE A 129 8.84 -23.31 7.49
CA ILE A 129 7.66 -22.86 8.24
C ILE A 129 7.91 -23.13 9.71
N LEU A 130 7.92 -22.08 10.53
CA LEU A 130 8.25 -22.17 11.96
C LEU A 130 7.02 -21.86 12.81
N ASN A 131 6.63 -22.80 13.65
CA ASN A 131 5.53 -22.68 14.61
C ASN A 131 6.01 -23.08 16.01
N LYS A 132 5.72 -22.26 17.03
CA LYS A 132 5.96 -22.58 18.46
C LYS A 132 7.39 -23.01 18.85
N VAL A 133 8.35 -22.87 17.95
CA VAL A 133 9.76 -23.24 18.14
C VAL A 133 10.58 -22.03 18.56
N LYS A 134 11.58 -22.27 19.42
CA LYS A 134 12.65 -21.32 19.68
C LYS A 134 13.90 -21.64 18.87
N LEU A 135 14.46 -20.66 18.16
CA LEU A 135 15.78 -20.73 17.54
C LEU A 135 16.75 -19.87 18.35
N SER A 136 17.91 -20.42 18.73
CA SER A 136 18.99 -19.70 19.42
C SER A 136 20.31 -19.92 18.70
N SER A 137 20.91 -18.85 18.16
CA SER A 137 22.14 -18.96 17.36
C SER A 137 23.20 -17.93 17.76
N ASP A 138 24.47 -18.36 17.86
CA ASP A 138 25.63 -17.49 18.08
C ASP A 138 26.03 -16.68 16.82
N GLY A 139 25.10 -16.49 15.88
CA GLY A 139 25.25 -15.68 14.69
C GLY A 139 23.88 -15.30 14.12
N PHE A 140 23.40 -16.06 13.14
CA PHE A 140 22.14 -15.85 12.45
C PHE A 140 21.08 -16.83 12.93
N GLY A 141 19.89 -16.36 13.29
CA GLY A 141 18.76 -17.25 13.54
C GLY A 141 18.34 -17.96 12.24
N VAL A 142 17.96 -17.18 11.23
CA VAL A 142 17.55 -17.66 9.92
C VAL A 142 18.29 -16.90 8.81
N VAL A 143 18.69 -17.63 7.76
CA VAL A 143 19.28 -17.06 6.53
C VAL A 143 18.47 -17.51 5.32
N ILE A 144 18.06 -16.57 4.47
CA ILE A 144 17.23 -16.82 3.28
C ILE A 144 17.95 -16.24 2.07
N MET A 145 18.22 -17.10 1.09
CA MET A 145 19.06 -16.75 -0.04
C MET A 145 18.36 -17.06 -1.37
N GLY A 146 18.07 -16.00 -2.12
CA GLY A 146 17.57 -16.04 -3.49
C GLY A 146 18.72 -15.97 -4.52
N ASN A 147 18.38 -15.54 -5.74
CA ASN A 147 19.35 -15.37 -6.80
C ASN A 147 20.24 -14.15 -6.53
N SER A 148 21.55 -14.38 -6.39
CA SER A 148 22.54 -13.32 -6.14
C SER A 148 23.38 -12.96 -7.38
N GLU A 149 23.15 -13.60 -8.53
CA GLU A 149 23.86 -13.34 -9.78
C GLU A 149 23.44 -11.98 -10.39
N ALA A 150 24.38 -11.26 -11.00
CA ALA A 150 24.11 -10.02 -11.75
C ALA A 150 24.33 -10.17 -13.27
N GLY A 151 23.64 -9.31 -14.05
CA GLY A 151 23.63 -9.32 -15.53
C GLY A 151 22.21 -9.40 -16.10
N GLU A 152 22.00 -8.90 -17.33
CA GLU A 152 20.66 -8.73 -17.94
C GLU A 152 19.79 -10.00 -17.99
N THR A 153 20.40 -11.19 -18.02
CA THR A 153 19.74 -12.49 -18.01
C THR A 153 19.43 -12.98 -16.59
N ALA A 154 20.37 -12.83 -15.65
CA ALA A 154 20.22 -13.20 -14.24
C ALA A 154 19.23 -12.31 -13.49
N GLU A 155 19.17 -11.02 -13.84
CA GLU A 155 18.21 -10.07 -13.28
C GLU A 155 16.74 -10.42 -13.59
N LYS A 156 16.46 -11.31 -14.54
CA LYS A 156 15.09 -11.76 -14.87
C LYS A 156 14.68 -13.05 -14.17
N VAL A 157 15.59 -13.72 -13.49
CA VAL A 157 15.36 -15.03 -12.87
C VAL A 157 15.37 -14.89 -11.36
N SER A 158 14.31 -15.37 -10.70
CA SER A 158 14.22 -15.42 -9.24
C SER A 158 14.49 -16.84 -8.78
N PHE A 159 15.31 -17.01 -7.74
CA PHE A 159 15.40 -18.29 -7.04
C PHE A 159 14.53 -18.16 -5.80
N LEU A 160 13.43 -18.90 -5.76
CA LEU A 160 12.41 -18.72 -4.72
C LEU A 160 12.87 -19.45 -3.46
N ALA A 161 13.21 -18.69 -2.42
CA ALA A 161 13.52 -19.21 -1.10
C ALA A 161 12.65 -18.47 -0.09
N SER A 162 11.82 -19.21 0.66
CA SER A 162 10.83 -18.59 1.55
C SER A 162 10.93 -19.08 2.98
N VAL A 163 10.67 -18.19 3.93
CA VAL A 163 10.43 -18.56 5.32
C VAL A 163 9.17 -17.87 5.83
N ILE A 164 8.32 -18.66 6.49
CA ILE A 164 7.20 -18.16 7.28
C ILE A 164 7.49 -18.41 8.75
N ILE A 165 7.34 -17.38 9.57
CA ILE A 165 7.50 -17.46 11.02
C ILE A 165 6.18 -17.05 11.66
N ASN A 166 5.46 -18.02 12.20
CA ASN A 166 4.12 -17.83 12.75
C ASN A 166 4.15 -17.57 14.26
N SER A 167 2.99 -17.19 14.79
CA SER A 167 2.78 -16.85 16.18
C SER A 167 3.35 -17.89 17.15
N SER A 168 3.92 -17.42 18.25
CA SER A 168 4.60 -18.21 19.30
C SER A 168 5.97 -18.80 18.94
N ALA A 169 6.46 -18.65 17.70
CA ALA A 169 7.86 -18.90 17.41
C ALA A 169 8.74 -17.73 17.92
N GLU A 170 9.94 -18.05 18.40
CA GLU A 170 10.97 -17.08 18.78
C GLU A 170 12.25 -17.35 17.98
N VAL A 171 12.77 -16.34 17.30
CA VAL A 171 14.04 -16.41 16.57
C VAL A 171 15.03 -15.46 17.21
N TYR A 172 16.15 -16.00 17.68
CA TYR A 172 17.26 -15.24 18.22
C TYR A 172 18.56 -15.58 17.50
N GLY A 173 19.26 -14.54 17.05
CA GLY A 173 20.64 -14.62 16.57
C GLY A 173 21.45 -13.47 17.13
N THR A 174 22.66 -13.72 17.63
CA THR A 174 23.51 -12.66 18.21
C THR A 174 23.89 -11.59 17.18
N SER A 175 24.24 -12.00 15.94
CA SER A 175 24.53 -11.09 14.83
C SER A 175 23.27 -10.59 14.14
N THR A 176 22.33 -11.48 13.82
CA THR A 176 21.07 -11.10 13.17
C THR A 176 20.00 -12.14 13.45
N GLY A 177 18.78 -11.71 13.75
CA GLY A 177 17.65 -12.63 13.90
C GLY A 177 17.35 -13.33 12.56
N VAL A 178 17.04 -12.55 11.52
CA VAL A 178 16.83 -13.04 10.16
C VAL A 178 17.61 -12.22 9.13
N LEU A 179 18.41 -12.89 8.29
CA LEU A 179 19.09 -12.31 7.13
C LEU A 179 18.37 -12.74 5.84
N LEU A 180 18.07 -11.80 4.95
CA LEU A 180 17.61 -12.08 3.59
C LEU A 180 18.48 -11.42 2.52
N GLU A 181 18.81 -12.17 1.48
CA GLU A 181 19.55 -11.63 0.34
C GLU A 181 19.23 -12.36 -0.97
N GLY A 182 19.30 -11.61 -2.06
CA GLY A 182 19.11 -12.13 -3.41
C GLY A 182 17.65 -12.22 -3.85
N LYS A 183 17.47 -12.20 -5.16
CA LYS A 183 16.17 -12.07 -5.81
C LYS A 183 15.33 -13.32 -5.62
N GLY A 184 14.14 -13.13 -5.05
CA GLY A 184 13.22 -14.22 -4.71
C GLY A 184 13.32 -14.72 -3.27
N ALA A 185 14.20 -14.12 -2.44
CA ALA A 185 14.21 -14.38 -1.00
C ALA A 185 13.00 -13.70 -0.34
N THR A 186 12.17 -14.47 0.38
CA THR A 186 10.94 -13.98 0.99
C THR A 186 10.83 -14.35 2.48
N LEU A 187 10.40 -13.37 3.29
CA LEU A 187 10.10 -13.55 4.71
C LEU A 187 8.67 -13.09 5.00
N GLU A 188 7.92 -13.92 5.71
CA GLU A 188 6.61 -13.59 6.25
C GLU A 188 6.59 -13.80 7.78
N VAL A 189 6.19 -12.77 8.51
CA VAL A 189 6.13 -12.76 9.98
C VAL A 189 4.69 -12.53 10.43
N ASN A 190 4.12 -13.55 11.06
CA ASN A 190 2.71 -13.60 11.46
C ASN A 190 2.57 -13.82 12.97
N GLY A 191 3.05 -12.85 13.76
CA GLY A 191 2.91 -12.86 15.23
C GLY A 191 4.10 -13.45 15.98
N ALA A 192 5.22 -13.73 15.29
CA ALA A 192 6.43 -14.26 15.90
C ALA A 192 7.23 -13.18 16.67
N THR A 193 8.14 -13.64 17.53
CA THR A 193 9.17 -12.78 18.13
C THR A 193 10.49 -13.00 17.40
N ILE A 194 11.09 -11.93 16.88
CA ILE A 194 12.42 -11.94 16.27
C ILE A 194 13.30 -10.99 17.06
N LYS A 195 14.39 -11.49 17.63
CA LYS A 195 15.32 -10.74 18.48
C LYS A 195 16.75 -10.89 18.01
N SER A 196 17.56 -9.86 18.26
CA SER A 196 19.00 -9.91 18.03
C SER A 196 19.73 -8.90 18.92
N GLU A 197 21.02 -9.15 19.20
CA GLU A 197 21.84 -8.08 19.77
C GLU A 197 22.07 -6.95 18.76
N ALA A 198 22.36 -7.29 17.50
CA ALA A 198 22.43 -6.36 16.38
C ALA A 198 21.09 -6.37 15.61
N PHE A 199 21.07 -6.58 14.30
CA PHE A 199 19.83 -6.40 13.53
C PHE A 199 18.80 -7.52 13.78
N ALA A 200 17.58 -7.18 14.17
CA ALA A 200 16.53 -8.21 14.25
C ALA A 200 16.23 -8.80 12.87
N ILE A 201 16.12 -7.94 11.86
CA ILE A 201 16.03 -8.32 10.45
C ILE A 201 17.03 -7.48 9.65
N SER A 202 17.85 -8.12 8.84
CA SER A 202 18.77 -7.44 7.93
C SER A 202 18.63 -7.95 6.51
N GLY A 203 18.82 -7.06 5.55
CA GLY A 203 19.15 -7.42 4.18
C GLY A 203 20.63 -7.22 3.86
N ASN A 204 20.96 -7.19 2.57
CA ASN A 204 22.33 -6.99 2.10
C ASN A 204 22.40 -6.12 0.82
N GLY A 205 22.95 -4.91 0.95
CA GLY A 205 23.01 -3.93 -0.13
C GLY A 205 24.08 -4.15 -1.20
N THR A 206 24.70 -5.33 -1.26
CA THR A 206 25.75 -5.60 -2.25
C THR A 206 25.18 -5.55 -3.66
N TRP A 207 25.63 -4.55 -4.43
CA TRP A 207 25.33 -4.34 -5.83
C TRP A 207 26.62 -3.99 -6.59
N LYS A 208 27.32 -4.99 -7.14
CA LYS A 208 28.61 -4.79 -7.83
C LYS A 208 28.81 -5.84 -8.91
N GLY A 209 29.16 -5.42 -10.13
CA GLY A 209 29.70 -6.28 -11.20
C GLY A 209 28.82 -7.50 -11.52
N ASP A 210 29.14 -8.62 -10.89
CA ASP A 210 28.55 -9.96 -11.03
C ASP A 210 27.59 -10.34 -9.89
N LYS A 211 27.34 -9.45 -8.92
CA LYS A 211 26.47 -9.71 -7.76
C LYS A 211 25.42 -8.65 -7.51
N ASN A 212 24.19 -9.12 -7.29
CA ASN A 212 23.04 -8.32 -6.87
C ASN A 212 22.29 -9.05 -5.75
N LYS A 213 22.33 -8.49 -4.54
CA LYS A 213 21.66 -9.06 -3.36
C LYS A 213 20.28 -8.45 -3.07
N GLY A 214 19.75 -7.63 -3.97
CA GLY A 214 18.38 -7.11 -3.93
C GLY A 214 17.32 -8.09 -4.44
N GLY A 215 16.11 -7.59 -4.68
CA GLY A 215 14.94 -8.37 -5.08
C GLY A 215 14.31 -9.19 -3.93
N THR A 216 14.47 -8.75 -2.68
CA THR A 216 13.91 -9.42 -1.50
C THR A 216 12.47 -8.97 -1.21
N SER A 217 11.68 -9.77 -0.48
CA SER A 217 10.36 -9.37 0.01
C SER A 217 10.19 -9.71 1.48
N ILE A 218 9.81 -8.73 2.29
CA ILE A 218 9.55 -8.88 3.73
C ILE A 218 8.13 -8.42 4.00
N THR A 219 7.33 -9.27 4.65
CA THR A 219 5.97 -8.94 5.10
C THR A 219 5.86 -9.21 6.60
N ILE A 220 5.44 -8.18 7.34
CA ILE A 220 5.20 -8.24 8.79
C ILE A 220 3.74 -7.90 9.03
N THR A 221 2.95 -8.93 9.35
CA THR A 221 1.52 -8.78 9.64
C THR A 221 1.29 -8.47 11.12
N SER A 222 2.10 -9.08 11.98
CA SER A 222 2.12 -8.85 13.43
C SER A 222 3.38 -9.48 14.02
N GLY A 223 3.66 -9.24 15.30
CA GLY A 223 4.80 -9.81 16.01
C GLY A 223 5.62 -8.76 16.76
N LYS A 224 6.73 -9.20 17.33
CA LYS A 224 7.67 -8.37 18.10
C LYS A 224 9.07 -8.50 17.49
N ILE A 225 9.57 -7.43 16.89
CA ILE A 225 10.85 -7.40 16.17
C ILE A 225 11.78 -6.45 16.92
N GLU A 226 12.79 -6.99 17.59
CA GLU A 226 13.60 -6.25 18.57
C GLU A 226 15.10 -6.40 18.34
N SER A 227 15.78 -5.26 18.28
CA SER A 227 17.23 -5.19 18.44
C SER A 227 17.58 -4.67 19.82
N GLU A 228 18.58 -5.26 20.46
CA GLU A 228 19.04 -4.83 21.78
C GLU A 228 20.04 -3.66 21.72
N LYS A 229 20.90 -3.61 20.70
CA LYS A 229 22.05 -2.68 20.64
C LYS A 229 22.18 -1.91 19.32
N ASP A 230 21.34 -2.20 18.33
CA ASP A 230 21.40 -1.58 17.00
C ASP A 230 19.97 -1.32 16.49
N LEU A 231 19.83 -1.07 15.19
CA LEU A 231 18.52 -0.88 14.59
C LEU A 231 17.75 -2.18 14.40
N ALA A 232 16.42 -2.14 14.48
CA ALA A 232 15.61 -3.35 14.34
C ALA A 232 15.61 -3.90 12.91
N ILE A 233 15.34 -3.07 11.90
CA ILE A 233 15.30 -3.51 10.49
C ILE A 233 16.24 -2.71 9.62
N TYR A 234 17.31 -3.36 9.15
CA TYR A 234 18.24 -2.79 8.19
C TYR A 234 17.91 -3.25 6.77
N HIS A 235 17.47 -2.32 5.91
CA HIS A 235 17.04 -2.59 4.54
C HIS A 235 17.91 -1.85 3.51
N PRO A 236 19.16 -2.32 3.30
CA PRO A 236 20.11 -1.69 2.39
C PRO A 236 19.97 -2.06 0.89
N GLN A 237 19.06 -2.95 0.53
CA GLN A 237 18.93 -3.54 -0.80
C GLN A 237 17.61 -3.16 -1.49
N ASP A 238 17.57 -3.28 -2.81
CA ASP A 238 16.30 -3.29 -3.55
C ASP A 238 15.41 -4.42 -3.01
N GLY A 239 14.18 -4.12 -2.62
CA GLY A 239 13.28 -5.11 -2.03
C GLY A 239 12.08 -4.49 -1.33
N ILE A 240 10.99 -5.25 -1.27
CA ILE A 240 9.71 -4.79 -0.71
C ILE A 240 9.71 -5.03 0.81
N LEU A 241 9.24 -4.05 1.56
CA LEU A 241 8.98 -4.17 3.00
C LEU A 241 7.53 -3.73 3.27
N ASN A 242 6.67 -4.67 3.63
CA ASN A 242 5.28 -4.40 3.99
C ASN A 242 5.07 -4.63 5.48
N ILE A 243 4.54 -3.64 6.17
CA ILE A 243 4.25 -3.67 7.61
C ILE A 243 2.79 -3.27 7.80
N SER A 244 1.95 -4.24 8.20
CA SER A 244 0.54 -3.99 8.51
C SER A 244 0.22 -4.11 10.00
N GLY A 245 1.20 -4.53 10.82
CA GLY A 245 1.04 -4.63 12.27
C GLY A 245 2.33 -5.06 12.99
N GLY A 246 2.21 -5.23 14.31
CA GLY A 246 3.33 -5.62 15.18
C GLY A 246 4.06 -4.42 15.82
N THR A 247 5.08 -4.73 16.60
CA THR A 247 5.95 -3.77 17.28
C THR A 247 7.39 -3.98 16.86
N ILE A 248 8.01 -2.95 16.30
CA ILE A 248 9.39 -2.95 15.81
C ILE A 248 10.18 -1.98 16.68
N THR A 249 11.26 -2.42 17.34
CA THR A 249 11.99 -1.61 18.32
C THR A 249 13.49 -1.85 18.26
N GLY A 250 14.27 -0.77 18.14
CA GLY A 250 15.73 -0.79 18.23
C GLY A 250 16.28 0.56 18.70
N THR A 251 17.60 0.74 18.63
CA THR A 251 18.21 2.08 18.80
C THR A 251 17.71 3.01 17.70
N ASP A 252 17.63 2.49 16.48
CA ASP A 252 16.82 3.02 15.39
C ASP A 252 15.74 1.98 15.05
N GLY A 253 14.59 2.40 14.54
CA GLY A 253 13.54 1.45 14.18
C GLY A 253 13.87 0.74 12.86
N ILE A 254 13.86 1.51 11.77
CA ILE A 254 14.10 1.03 10.41
C ILE A 254 15.07 1.98 9.71
N GLN A 255 16.04 1.44 8.98
CA GLN A 255 16.89 2.22 8.09
C GLN A 255 16.82 1.71 6.66
N LEU A 256 16.50 2.62 5.74
CA LEU A 256 16.40 2.39 4.31
C LEU A 256 17.59 3.05 3.60
N LYS A 257 18.31 2.30 2.76
CA LYS A 257 19.40 2.84 1.92
C LYS A 257 19.24 2.55 0.44
N ALA A 258 18.41 1.58 0.08
CA ALA A 258 18.04 1.31 -1.30
C ALA A 258 16.59 0.82 -1.35
N GLY A 259 15.99 0.95 -2.52
CA GLY A 259 14.61 0.55 -2.75
C GLY A 259 14.29 0.17 -4.19
N GLY A 260 15.08 0.57 -5.19
CA GLY A 260 14.77 0.24 -6.60
C GLY A 260 13.27 0.45 -6.94
N ALA A 261 12.64 -0.48 -7.66
CA ALA A 261 11.20 -0.41 -7.93
C ALA A 261 10.32 -0.84 -6.73
N ALA A 262 10.94 -1.11 -5.59
CA ALA A 262 10.31 -1.60 -4.39
C ALA A 262 9.86 -0.48 -3.44
N ILE A 263 8.89 -0.83 -2.59
CA ILE A 263 8.16 0.12 -1.77
C ILE A 263 8.20 -0.35 -0.32
N THR A 264 8.54 0.54 0.60
CA THR A 264 8.28 0.35 2.03
C THR A 264 6.87 0.85 2.33
N ASN A 265 5.94 -0.07 2.63
CA ASN A 265 4.56 0.25 2.98
C ASN A 265 4.31 0.01 4.46
N VAL A 266 3.86 1.04 5.17
CA VAL A 266 3.47 0.97 6.58
C VAL A 266 1.99 1.34 6.70
N SER A 267 1.15 0.34 6.94
CA SER A 267 -0.32 0.47 7.06
C SER A 267 -0.86 0.12 8.44
N GLY A 268 -0.01 -0.37 9.34
CA GLY A 268 -0.34 -0.56 10.76
C GLY A 268 0.89 -0.89 11.61
N GLY A 269 0.70 -0.94 12.93
CA GLY A 269 1.75 -1.28 13.90
C GLY A 269 2.53 -0.08 14.43
N THR A 270 3.47 -0.38 15.32
CA THR A 270 4.32 0.62 16.00
C THR A 270 5.78 0.41 15.63
N ILE A 271 6.44 1.46 15.13
CA ILE A 271 7.88 1.50 14.88
C ILE A 271 8.50 2.46 15.88
N LYS A 272 9.44 1.97 16.69
CA LYS A 272 10.00 2.70 17.83
C LYS A 272 11.52 2.74 17.80
N ALA A 273 12.09 3.93 17.99
CA ALA A 273 13.51 4.15 18.25
C ALA A 273 13.75 4.64 19.69
N THR A 274 14.78 4.09 20.30
CA THR A 274 15.18 4.35 21.70
C THR A 274 16.59 4.98 21.81
N GLY A 275 17.34 4.95 20.72
CA GLY A 275 18.72 5.44 20.63
C GLY A 275 18.79 6.97 20.74
N ASP A 276 19.97 7.45 21.13
CA ASP A 276 20.22 8.89 21.25
C ASP A 276 20.18 9.58 19.88
N PHE A 277 19.73 10.83 19.87
CA PHE A 277 19.80 11.67 18.68
C PHE A 277 21.24 11.95 18.28
N VAL A 278 21.53 11.78 17.00
CA VAL A 278 22.85 12.07 16.41
C VAL A 278 22.71 13.24 15.45
N GLU A 279 23.20 14.43 15.82
CA GLU A 279 23.03 15.64 14.99
C GLU A 279 23.72 15.51 13.62
N ALA A 280 25.03 15.24 13.61
CA ALA A 280 25.82 15.12 12.39
C ALA A 280 26.04 13.63 12.04
N LEU A 281 25.45 13.19 10.92
CA LEU A 281 25.64 11.83 10.45
C LEU A 281 26.99 11.70 9.72
N THR A 282 27.81 10.73 10.14
CA THR A 282 29.05 10.39 9.45
C THR A 282 28.83 9.27 8.43
N ASP A 283 29.55 9.30 7.30
CA ASP A 283 29.57 8.17 6.34
C ASP A 283 30.09 6.91 7.02
N SER A 284 29.21 5.93 7.24
CA SER A 284 29.60 4.55 7.43
C SER A 284 29.92 3.98 6.04
N SER A 285 31.20 3.98 5.65
CA SER A 285 31.67 3.45 4.35
C SER A 285 31.02 2.12 3.90
N ASN A 286 30.58 1.30 4.88
CA ASN A 286 29.61 0.23 4.75
C ASN A 286 28.75 0.16 6.04
N GLY A 287 27.53 -0.36 5.94
CA GLY A 287 26.66 -0.66 7.08
C GLY A 287 25.64 0.44 7.42
N SER A 288 25.04 0.28 8.59
CA SER A 288 24.06 1.21 9.15
C SER A 288 24.73 2.46 9.71
N VAL A 289 23.95 3.55 9.76
CA VAL A 289 24.31 4.80 10.43
C VAL A 289 23.38 4.98 11.63
N ALA A 290 23.92 5.18 12.83
CA ALA A 290 23.09 5.51 13.99
C ALA A 290 22.48 6.91 13.83
N THR A 291 21.17 7.02 14.01
CA THR A 291 20.47 8.32 13.93
C THR A 291 19.58 8.60 15.13
N GLY A 292 19.16 7.56 15.87
CA GLY A 292 18.13 7.66 16.89
C GLY A 292 16.72 7.85 16.31
N SER A 293 16.53 7.63 15.01
CA SER A 293 15.24 7.85 14.34
C SER A 293 14.42 6.56 14.24
N ALA A 294 13.09 6.67 14.31
CA ALA A 294 12.22 5.51 14.15
C ALA A 294 12.26 4.99 12.71
N ILE A 295 12.27 5.88 11.71
CA ILE A 295 12.57 5.54 10.32
C ILE A 295 13.62 6.51 9.80
N SER A 296 14.71 5.99 9.21
CA SER A 296 15.72 6.79 8.52
C SER A 296 15.85 6.42 7.04
N LEU A 297 15.88 7.42 6.18
CA LEU A 297 16.11 7.32 4.73
C LEU A 297 17.49 7.90 4.43
N ILE A 298 18.49 7.04 4.26
CA ILE A 298 19.88 7.46 4.16
C ILE A 298 20.39 7.30 2.72
N GLY A 299 20.54 8.44 2.04
CA GLY A 299 21.21 8.51 0.75
C GLY A 299 22.70 8.26 0.89
N ASN A 300 23.22 7.28 0.15
CA ASN A 300 24.63 6.94 0.10
C ASN A 300 24.96 6.35 -1.28
N SER A 301 25.79 7.05 -2.05
CA SER A 301 26.15 6.65 -3.43
C SER A 301 26.82 5.28 -3.57
N GLY A 302 27.18 4.61 -2.47
CA GLY A 302 27.60 3.21 -2.45
C GLY A 302 26.45 2.20 -2.58
N TYR A 303 25.20 2.65 -2.50
CA TYR A 303 23.99 1.85 -2.58
C TYR A 303 23.18 2.21 -3.83
N ALA A 304 22.31 1.29 -4.26
CA ALA A 304 21.51 1.47 -5.48
C ALA A 304 20.52 2.65 -5.39
N GLY A 305 20.15 3.10 -4.18
CA GLY A 305 19.22 4.21 -3.98
C GLY A 305 17.78 3.86 -4.40
N ASN A 306 17.05 4.87 -4.89
CA ASN A 306 15.63 4.78 -5.24
C ASN A 306 14.76 4.35 -4.02
N ILE A 307 15.00 5.02 -2.89
CA ILE A 307 14.35 4.76 -1.61
C ILE A 307 12.91 5.30 -1.67
N SER A 308 11.94 4.49 -1.27
CA SER A 308 10.55 4.94 -1.15
C SER A 308 9.89 4.52 0.16
N LEU A 309 9.06 5.40 0.70
CA LEU A 309 8.31 5.23 1.96
C LEU A 309 6.85 5.65 1.76
N ASN A 310 5.93 4.79 2.17
CA ASN A 310 4.49 5.04 2.16
C ASN A 310 3.87 4.70 3.51
N ILE A 311 3.31 5.69 4.20
CA ILE A 311 2.62 5.57 5.48
C ILE A 311 1.16 5.95 5.29
N SER A 312 0.24 5.00 5.49
CA SER A 312 -1.17 5.21 5.12
C SER A 312 -2.22 4.76 6.14
N GLY A 313 -1.83 4.02 7.19
CA GLY A 313 -2.77 3.53 8.20
C GLY A 313 -3.00 4.50 9.36
N ALA A 314 -4.25 4.75 9.73
CA ALA A 314 -4.59 5.60 10.88
C ALA A 314 -4.06 5.05 12.22
N GLY A 315 -3.94 3.72 12.34
CA GLY A 315 -3.39 3.05 13.51
C GLY A 315 -1.87 2.87 13.50
N VAL A 316 -1.14 3.52 12.57
CA VAL A 316 0.33 3.50 12.56
C VAL A 316 0.87 4.45 13.61
N GLU A 317 1.87 4.00 14.38
CA GLU A 317 2.64 4.85 15.28
C GLU A 317 4.14 4.80 14.93
N ILE A 318 4.72 5.96 14.63
CA ILE A 318 6.15 6.13 14.38
C ILE A 318 6.72 6.99 15.52
N ILE A 319 7.55 6.39 16.38
CA ILE A 319 7.95 7.01 17.64
C ILE A 319 9.47 6.99 17.78
N SER A 320 10.11 8.15 17.82
CA SER A 320 11.46 8.29 18.35
C SER A 320 11.43 8.94 19.72
N GLU A 321 12.01 8.26 20.72
CA GLU A 321 12.04 8.76 22.10
C GLU A 321 12.98 9.95 22.29
N LYS A 322 13.99 10.10 21.42
CA LYS A 322 15.07 11.09 21.61
C LYS A 322 15.45 11.86 20.35
N GLY A 323 15.10 11.38 19.16
CA GLY A 323 15.45 11.98 17.88
C GLY A 323 14.22 12.29 17.02
N TYR A 324 14.43 12.31 15.71
CA TYR A 324 13.35 12.50 14.74
C TYR A 324 12.53 11.22 14.56
N ALA A 325 11.21 11.34 14.38
CA ALA A 325 10.42 10.14 14.05
C ALA A 325 10.79 9.61 12.66
N VAL A 326 10.81 10.51 11.66
CA VAL A 326 11.29 10.20 10.30
C VAL A 326 12.38 11.18 9.91
N ARG A 327 13.54 10.66 9.49
CA ARG A 327 14.70 11.45 9.07
C ARG A 327 15.16 11.06 7.67
N GLN A 328 15.41 12.03 6.81
CA GLN A 328 16.10 11.85 5.55
C GLN A 328 17.37 12.68 5.51
N GLU A 329 18.46 12.05 5.08
CA GLU A 329 19.74 12.72 4.89
C GLU A 329 20.63 12.00 3.88
N ILE A 330 21.68 12.67 3.42
CA ILE A 330 22.70 12.10 2.55
C ILE A 330 24.00 11.99 3.34
N THR A 331 24.53 10.78 3.46
CA THR A 331 25.84 10.56 4.10
C THR A 331 26.97 10.39 3.09
N LYS A 332 26.65 10.15 1.81
CA LYS A 332 27.65 10.03 0.74
C LYS A 332 27.09 10.37 -0.64
N GLY A 333 27.82 11.19 -1.38
CA GLY A 333 27.39 11.74 -2.66
C GLY A 333 26.56 13.01 -2.49
N GLU A 334 26.13 13.60 -3.61
CA GLU A 334 25.44 14.91 -3.62
C GLU A 334 23.94 14.78 -3.96
N ALA A 335 23.55 13.74 -4.70
CA ALA A 335 22.18 13.56 -5.15
C ALA A 335 21.34 12.80 -4.12
N SER A 336 20.12 13.27 -3.85
CA SER A 336 19.15 12.50 -3.09
C SER A 336 18.87 11.17 -3.80
N GLN A 337 18.88 10.09 -3.03
CA GLN A 337 18.51 8.75 -3.50
C GLN A 337 17.06 8.39 -3.14
N VAL A 338 16.29 9.33 -2.61
CA VAL A 338 14.87 9.16 -2.28
C VAL A 338 14.03 9.50 -3.50
N SER A 339 13.12 8.61 -3.87
CA SER A 339 12.24 8.76 -5.03
C SER A 339 10.78 9.01 -4.68
N SER A 340 10.35 8.64 -3.48
CA SER A 340 9.01 8.99 -3.00
C SER A 340 8.88 8.88 -1.48
N VAL A 341 8.27 9.88 -0.85
CA VAL A 341 7.77 9.78 0.52
C VAL A 341 6.31 10.19 0.53
N LYS A 342 5.42 9.30 0.95
CA LYS A 342 3.98 9.54 1.05
C LYS A 342 3.53 9.30 2.48
N ILE A 343 2.94 10.30 3.11
CA ILE A 343 2.36 10.19 4.46
C ILE A 343 0.92 10.71 4.39
N SER A 344 -0.04 9.78 4.45
CA SER A 344 -1.46 10.10 4.38
C SER A 344 -2.21 9.80 5.68
N ALA A 345 -1.58 9.14 6.65
CA ALA A 345 -2.15 8.89 7.97
C ALA A 345 -1.05 8.54 8.99
N GLY A 346 -1.47 8.17 10.21
CA GLY A 346 -0.61 7.73 11.29
C GLY A 346 -0.27 8.82 12.30
N THR A 347 0.37 8.42 13.38
CA THR A 347 0.87 9.29 14.44
C THR A 347 2.40 9.27 14.42
N ILE A 348 3.01 10.43 14.14
CA ILE A 348 4.44 10.60 13.89
C ILE A 348 5.02 11.48 15.01
N LYS A 349 5.76 10.87 15.94
CA LYS A 349 6.24 11.51 17.16
C LYS A 349 7.75 11.35 17.29
N GLY A 350 8.49 12.43 17.23
CA GLY A 350 9.89 12.48 17.60
C GLY A 350 10.12 13.54 18.66
N ALA A 351 11.02 13.27 19.61
CA ALA A 351 11.37 14.20 20.66
C ALA A 351 12.13 15.43 20.14
N GLU A 352 12.98 15.24 19.12
CA GLU A 352 13.64 16.36 18.41
C GLU A 352 12.68 17.02 17.41
N GLY A 353 11.88 16.20 16.72
CA GLY A 353 10.85 16.65 15.79
C GLY A 353 10.16 15.47 15.12
N ALA A 354 8.97 15.67 14.58
CA ALA A 354 8.27 14.61 13.87
C ALA A 354 9.03 14.22 12.58
N LEU A 355 9.53 15.21 11.84
CA LEU A 355 10.14 15.03 10.52
C LEU A 355 11.40 15.88 10.38
N TYR A 356 12.40 15.35 9.68
CA TYR A 356 13.51 16.12 9.13
C TYR A 356 13.88 15.59 7.75
N PHE A 357 13.79 16.42 6.72
CA PHE A 357 14.19 16.07 5.36
C PHE A 357 15.28 17.02 4.87
N GLY A 358 16.55 16.61 5.02
CA GLY A 358 17.70 17.45 4.67
C GLY A 358 17.80 17.79 3.17
N ASN A 359 17.18 16.98 2.31
CA ASN A 359 17.09 17.22 0.86
C ASN A 359 15.63 17.07 0.39
N TYR A 360 14.79 18.00 0.85
CA TYR A 360 13.38 18.04 0.50
C TYR A 360 13.15 18.49 -0.95
N ASP A 361 12.24 17.80 -1.64
CA ASP A 361 11.77 18.11 -2.98
C ASP A 361 10.24 17.95 -3.05
N LYS A 362 9.52 19.03 -3.37
CA LYS A 362 8.04 19.03 -3.29
C LYS A 362 7.35 18.02 -4.23
N ASP A 363 8.03 17.54 -5.27
CA ASP A 363 7.45 16.58 -6.23
C ASP A 363 7.71 15.13 -5.78
N THR A 364 8.67 14.93 -4.87
CA THR A 364 9.06 13.65 -4.28
C THR A 364 8.30 13.32 -3.00
N TYR A 365 7.96 14.35 -2.21
CA TYR A 365 7.32 14.22 -0.90
C TYR A 365 5.86 14.67 -0.95
N SER A 366 4.95 13.87 -0.38
CA SER A 366 3.52 14.17 -0.32
C SER A 366 2.96 13.86 1.06
N LEU A 367 2.62 14.91 1.80
CA LEU A 367 2.01 14.83 3.12
C LEU A 367 0.57 15.34 3.03
N THR A 368 -0.38 14.41 3.07
CA THR A 368 -1.82 14.71 2.91
C THR A 368 -2.65 14.34 4.14
N GLY A 369 -2.00 13.79 5.17
CA GLY A 369 -2.65 13.41 6.42
C GLY A 369 -1.66 13.07 7.52
N GLY A 370 -2.16 12.63 8.67
CA GLY A 370 -1.36 12.24 9.84
C GLY A 370 -1.30 13.31 10.93
N SER A 371 -0.81 12.91 12.10
CA SER A 371 -0.60 13.78 13.26
C SER A 371 0.86 13.78 13.69
N TYR A 372 1.42 14.96 13.92
CA TYR A 372 2.86 15.20 14.06
C TYR A 372 3.18 15.87 15.39
N SER A 373 4.27 15.48 16.06
CA SER A 373 4.75 16.13 17.30
C SER A 373 5.43 17.48 17.13
N SER A 374 5.64 17.92 15.89
CA SER A 374 6.18 19.24 15.53
C SER A 374 5.50 19.74 14.26
N ASP A 375 5.53 21.04 14.00
CA ASP A 375 4.89 21.65 12.83
C ASP A 375 5.50 21.10 11.52
N PRO A 376 4.73 20.42 10.64
CA PRO A 376 5.21 19.90 9.37
C PRO A 376 5.06 20.92 8.22
N SER A 377 4.77 22.20 8.50
CA SER A 377 4.32 23.16 7.47
C SER A 377 5.29 23.43 6.32
N ASP A 378 6.59 23.16 6.49
CA ASP A 378 7.61 23.22 5.43
C ASP A 378 7.50 22.07 4.41
N TYR A 379 6.82 20.99 4.77
CA TYR A 379 6.71 19.75 3.96
C TYR A 379 5.28 19.50 3.45
N VAL A 380 4.34 20.41 3.72
CA VAL A 380 2.92 20.26 3.37
C VAL A 380 2.55 21.21 2.24
N ASP A 381 1.91 20.67 1.20
CA ASP A 381 1.30 21.49 0.15
C ASP A 381 0.02 22.14 0.68
N LYS A 382 0.15 23.41 1.09
CA LYS A 382 -0.95 24.23 1.61
C LYS A 382 -2.02 24.53 0.55
N ALA A 383 -1.80 24.26 -0.74
CA ALA A 383 -2.85 24.38 -1.75
C ALA A 383 -3.90 23.27 -1.61
N ILE A 384 -3.49 22.08 -1.16
CA ILE A 384 -4.34 20.88 -1.07
C ILE A 384 -4.46 20.33 0.35
N SER A 385 -3.88 20.97 1.36
CA SER A 385 -3.94 20.53 2.76
C SER A 385 -4.00 21.71 3.73
N THR A 386 -4.59 21.46 4.90
CA THR A 386 -4.60 22.35 6.07
C THR A 386 -3.87 21.68 7.23
N ILE A 387 -3.39 22.50 8.16
CA ILE A 387 -2.73 22.04 9.39
C ILE A 387 -3.54 22.59 10.56
N VAL A 388 -3.96 21.70 11.45
CA VAL A 388 -4.69 22.04 12.67
C VAL A 388 -3.83 21.64 13.86
N GLU A 389 -3.48 22.61 14.70
CA GLU A 389 -2.80 22.33 15.96
C GLU A 389 -3.83 22.10 17.07
N LYS A 390 -3.72 20.98 17.77
CA LYS A 390 -4.55 20.67 18.94
C LYS A 390 -3.79 19.74 19.88
N ASP A 391 -3.86 20.03 21.18
CA ASP A 391 -3.26 19.21 22.25
C ASP A 391 -1.75 18.95 22.05
N GLY A 392 -1.03 19.93 21.49
CA GLY A 392 0.41 19.83 21.20
C GLY A 392 0.77 18.95 20.00
N LEU A 393 -0.21 18.54 19.20
CA LEU A 393 -0.01 17.83 17.93
C LEU A 393 -0.49 18.69 16.76
N PHE A 394 0.23 18.59 15.64
CA PHE A 394 -0.13 19.19 14.37
C PHE A 394 -0.76 18.12 13.49
N THR A 395 -2.04 18.25 13.15
CA THR A 395 -2.73 17.32 12.26
C THR A 395 -2.81 17.91 10.86
N VAL A 396 -2.24 17.21 9.88
CA VAL A 396 -2.43 17.53 8.47
C VAL A 396 -3.75 16.91 8.02
N LYS A 397 -4.56 17.69 7.32
CA LYS A 397 -5.79 17.23 6.67
C LYS A 397 -5.76 17.66 5.22
N GLY A 398 -6.11 16.78 4.29
CA GLY A 398 -6.41 17.20 2.93
C GLY A 398 -7.48 18.30 2.95
N LYS A 399 -7.27 19.38 2.19
CA LYS A 399 -8.32 20.35 1.89
C LYS A 399 -9.41 19.59 1.17
N ALA A 400 -10.65 19.88 1.55
CA ALA A 400 -11.79 19.36 0.82
C ALA A 400 -11.70 19.83 -0.64
N ALA A 401 -12.36 19.10 -1.54
CA ALA A 401 -12.52 19.51 -2.93
C ALA A 401 -13.03 20.97 -2.99
N PRO A 402 -12.69 21.73 -4.05
CA PRO A 402 -13.08 23.14 -4.18
C PRO A 402 -14.57 23.34 -3.90
N ILE A 403 -14.90 24.45 -3.25
CA ILE A 403 -16.25 24.82 -2.82
C ILE A 403 -17.23 24.62 -3.96
N VAL A 404 -18.04 23.58 -3.87
CA VAL A 404 -19.10 23.27 -4.82
C VAL A 404 -20.36 24.00 -4.36
N THR A 405 -20.75 25.04 -5.09
CA THR A 405 -22.00 25.76 -4.82
C THR A 405 -23.05 25.28 -5.82
N PRO A 406 -24.18 24.70 -5.38
CA PRO A 406 -25.27 24.47 -6.31
C PRO A 406 -25.81 25.78 -6.83
N VAL A 407 -26.17 25.78 -8.11
CA VAL A 407 -26.78 26.92 -8.78
C VAL A 407 -28.08 26.49 -9.42
N GLU A 408 -29.03 27.43 -9.56
CA GLU A 408 -30.27 27.15 -10.28
C GLU A 408 -29.96 26.82 -11.75
N PRO A 409 -30.28 25.59 -12.21
CA PRO A 409 -29.99 25.17 -13.57
C PRO A 409 -30.88 25.87 -14.58
N LYS A 410 -30.43 25.93 -15.84
CA LYS A 410 -31.23 26.44 -16.95
C LYS A 410 -31.17 25.48 -18.12
N LEU A 411 -32.30 25.29 -18.80
CA LEU A 411 -32.30 24.59 -20.07
C LEU A 411 -31.73 25.50 -21.18
N PRO A 412 -31.04 24.94 -22.19
CA PRO A 412 -30.62 25.68 -23.38
C PRO A 412 -31.79 26.37 -24.09
N ASP A 413 -31.52 27.51 -24.72
CA ASP A 413 -32.52 28.20 -25.52
C ASP A 413 -32.92 27.34 -26.73
N GLY A 414 -34.23 27.23 -27.00
CA GLY A 414 -34.76 26.39 -28.08
C GLY A 414 -34.90 24.89 -27.76
N THR A 415 -34.76 24.51 -26.47
CA THR A 415 -35.08 23.15 -26.00
C THR A 415 -36.51 22.77 -26.39
N SER A 416 -36.70 21.53 -26.87
CA SER A 416 -38.00 21.05 -27.36
C SER A 416 -39.01 20.79 -26.25
N ASP A 417 -40.29 20.75 -26.61
CA ASP A 417 -41.39 20.58 -25.66
C ASP A 417 -41.36 19.23 -24.93
N ASP A 418 -40.94 18.17 -25.62
CA ASP A 418 -40.78 16.83 -25.04
C ASP A 418 -39.69 16.79 -23.97
N VAL A 419 -38.57 17.47 -24.20
CA VAL A 419 -37.49 17.62 -23.21
C VAL A 419 -37.97 18.46 -22.03
N THR A 420 -38.62 19.60 -22.29
CA THR A 420 -39.14 20.49 -21.22
C THR A 420 -40.25 19.83 -20.39
N ALA A 421 -40.98 18.87 -20.98
CA ALA A 421 -41.99 18.08 -20.28
C ALA A 421 -41.38 17.02 -19.36
N GLU A 422 -40.18 16.51 -19.65
CA GLU A 422 -39.52 15.45 -18.86
C GLU A 422 -38.44 15.96 -17.91
N ILE A 423 -37.66 16.95 -18.34
CA ILE A 423 -36.53 17.51 -17.59
C ILE A 423 -36.97 18.78 -16.86
N LYS A 424 -36.76 18.81 -15.54
CA LYS A 424 -37.15 19.92 -14.68
C LYS A 424 -35.91 20.49 -13.98
N PRO A 425 -35.55 21.76 -14.24
CA PRO A 425 -34.56 22.45 -13.43
C PRO A 425 -34.97 22.41 -11.96
N ALA A 426 -34.07 21.93 -11.10
CA ALA A 426 -34.29 21.83 -9.68
C ALA A 426 -33.12 22.45 -8.93
N THR A 427 -33.42 23.30 -7.94
CA THR A 427 -32.39 23.86 -7.06
C THR A 427 -32.06 22.84 -5.98
N ALA A 428 -30.79 22.45 -5.90
CA ALA A 428 -30.32 21.57 -4.85
C ALA A 428 -30.29 22.28 -3.49
N VAL A 429 -30.84 21.62 -2.49
CA VAL A 429 -30.74 21.98 -1.08
C VAL A 429 -29.62 21.15 -0.47
N VAL A 430 -28.46 21.78 -0.26
CA VAL A 430 -27.30 21.13 0.38
C VAL A 430 -27.63 20.81 1.83
N LEU A 431 -27.31 19.59 2.25
CA LEU A 431 -27.40 19.17 3.64
C LEU A 431 -26.08 19.49 4.32
N GLY A 432 -26.11 20.14 5.49
CA GLY A 432 -24.90 20.65 6.12
C GLY A 432 -25.16 21.57 7.31
N VAL A 433 -24.06 22.07 7.87
CA VAL A 433 -24.06 23.18 8.83
C VAL A 433 -24.33 24.47 8.05
N ASP A 434 -25.38 25.19 8.41
CA ASP A 434 -25.61 26.54 7.91
C ASP A 434 -24.59 27.50 8.55
N THR A 435 -23.48 27.71 7.84
CA THR A 435 -22.35 28.53 8.30
C THR A 435 -22.69 30.00 8.48
N THR A 436 -23.83 30.46 7.93
CA THR A 436 -24.34 31.82 8.17
C THR A 436 -25.01 31.96 9.54
N LYS A 437 -25.41 30.84 10.15
CA LYS A 437 -26.11 30.79 11.45
C LYS A 437 -25.28 30.17 12.56
N SER A 438 -24.32 29.32 12.25
CA SER A 438 -23.56 28.57 13.26
C SER A 438 -22.14 28.26 12.79
N ALA A 439 -21.19 28.28 13.73
CA ALA A 439 -19.83 27.84 13.47
C ALA A 439 -19.76 26.32 13.29
N ILE A 440 -18.82 25.84 12.47
CA ILE A 440 -18.57 24.41 12.28
C ILE A 440 -17.81 23.88 13.50
N THR A 441 -18.50 23.13 14.35
CA THR A 441 -18.00 22.46 15.56
C THR A 441 -18.34 20.98 15.52
N GLU A 442 -17.70 20.14 16.35
CA GLU A 442 -18.04 18.71 16.40
C GLU A 442 -19.52 18.44 16.71
N GLU A 443 -20.15 19.29 17.53
CA GLU A 443 -21.58 19.21 17.83
C GLU A 443 -22.44 19.51 16.60
N THR A 444 -22.17 20.63 15.91
CA THR A 444 -22.94 21.01 14.71
C THR A 444 -22.69 20.04 13.56
N LYS A 445 -21.48 19.46 13.45
CA LYS A 445 -21.17 18.42 12.46
C LYS A 445 -22.01 17.17 12.72
N ALA A 446 -22.04 16.69 13.96
CA ALA A 446 -22.83 15.51 14.33
C ALA A 446 -24.33 15.74 14.09
N ALA A 447 -24.83 16.94 14.38
CA ALA A 447 -26.22 17.32 14.08
C ALA A 447 -26.51 17.32 12.58
N ALA A 448 -25.62 17.93 11.76
CA ALA A 448 -25.77 17.95 10.31
C ALA A 448 -25.78 16.53 9.71
N ILE A 449 -24.86 15.66 10.14
CA ILE A 449 -24.85 14.25 9.71
C ILE A 449 -26.15 13.54 10.13
N THR A 450 -26.64 13.78 11.35
CA THR A 450 -27.89 13.17 11.84
C THR A 450 -29.10 13.58 10.99
N GLU A 451 -29.19 14.85 10.59
CA GLU A 451 -30.24 15.32 9.67
C GLU A 451 -30.10 14.70 8.27
N THR A 452 -28.88 14.64 7.73
CA THR A 452 -28.61 14.00 6.43
C THR A 452 -29.02 12.53 6.41
N MET A 453 -28.78 11.80 7.50
CA MET A 453 -29.16 10.39 7.63
C MET A 453 -30.67 10.13 7.58
N LYS A 454 -31.53 11.16 7.67
CA LYS A 454 -32.99 11.00 7.51
C LYS A 454 -33.43 10.80 6.07
N VAL A 455 -32.61 11.22 5.11
CA VAL A 455 -32.95 11.21 3.67
C VAL A 455 -32.02 10.29 2.85
N ILE A 456 -30.85 9.93 3.39
CA ILE A 456 -29.94 8.95 2.77
C ILE A 456 -30.43 7.51 3.02
N SER A 457 -30.22 6.62 2.03
CA SER A 457 -30.62 5.21 2.07
C SER A 457 -29.90 4.40 3.17
N ALA A 458 -30.46 3.23 3.50
CA ALA A 458 -30.04 2.39 4.64
C ALA A 458 -28.61 1.80 4.55
N ASP A 459 -27.99 1.81 3.36
CA ASP A 459 -26.67 1.19 3.12
C ASP A 459 -25.49 2.18 3.16
N ILE A 460 -25.74 3.44 3.56
CA ILE A 460 -24.74 4.45 3.90
C ILE A 460 -24.94 4.81 5.37
N THR A 461 -23.87 4.86 6.16
CA THR A 461 -23.94 5.15 7.59
C THR A 461 -23.35 6.51 7.92
N SER A 462 -23.55 6.99 9.15
CA SER A 462 -22.94 8.24 9.62
C SER A 462 -21.40 8.23 9.58
N LYS A 463 -20.77 7.05 9.58
CA LYS A 463 -19.31 6.89 9.45
C LYS A 463 -18.81 7.09 8.02
N ASP A 464 -19.71 6.94 7.05
CA ASP A 464 -19.43 7.12 5.63
C ASP A 464 -19.51 8.59 5.20
N LEU A 465 -20.04 9.44 6.07
CA LEU A 465 -20.23 10.86 5.84
C LEU A 465 -19.18 11.68 6.57
N THR A 466 -18.85 12.83 5.99
CA THR A 466 -18.02 13.86 6.61
C THR A 466 -18.66 15.22 6.40
N VAL A 467 -18.29 16.19 7.22
CA VAL A 467 -18.65 17.60 6.99
C VAL A 467 -17.42 18.32 6.45
N ASN A 468 -17.58 18.99 5.32
CA ASN A 468 -16.60 19.88 4.75
C ASN A 468 -16.38 21.07 5.70
N GLU A 469 -15.18 21.20 6.25
CA GLU A 469 -14.86 22.21 7.27
C GLU A 469 -14.78 23.63 6.71
N GLU A 470 -14.75 23.80 5.38
CA GLU A 470 -14.76 25.11 4.72
C GLU A 470 -16.21 25.57 4.40
N THR A 471 -17.06 24.66 3.92
CA THR A 471 -18.40 25.00 3.43
C THR A 471 -19.51 24.68 4.43
N GLY A 472 -19.28 23.74 5.35
CA GLY A 472 -20.30 23.16 6.21
C GLY A 472 -21.13 22.06 5.55
N ALA A 473 -20.95 21.79 4.25
CA ALA A 473 -21.69 20.75 3.54
C ALA A 473 -21.36 19.35 4.06
N VAL A 474 -22.36 18.47 4.17
CA VAL A 474 -22.15 17.04 4.35
C VAL A 474 -21.76 16.44 2.99
N GLU A 475 -20.75 15.58 2.99
CA GLU A 475 -20.20 14.90 1.81
C GLU A 475 -20.00 13.41 2.14
N ILE A 476 -19.92 12.57 1.10
CA ILE A 476 -19.39 11.21 1.28
C ILE A 476 -17.88 11.30 1.56
N SER A 477 -17.41 10.52 2.53
CA SER A 477 -15.99 10.44 2.85
C SER A 477 -15.19 9.93 1.65
N VAL A 478 -14.00 10.48 1.43
CA VAL A 478 -13.10 10.04 0.34
C VAL A 478 -12.78 8.54 0.45
N ALA A 479 -12.68 8.00 1.67
CA ALA A 479 -12.45 6.59 1.91
C ALA A 479 -13.63 5.74 1.40
N THR A 480 -14.87 6.10 1.75
CA THR A 480 -16.07 5.43 1.29
C THR A 480 -16.22 5.54 -0.23
N ALA A 481 -16.04 6.73 -0.81
CA ALA A 481 -16.08 6.91 -2.26
C ALA A 481 -15.02 6.07 -2.97
N SER A 482 -13.81 5.98 -2.41
CA SER A 482 -12.73 5.15 -2.95
C SER A 482 -13.06 3.66 -2.89
N GLU A 483 -13.73 3.20 -1.82
CA GLU A 483 -14.18 1.82 -1.69
C GLU A 483 -15.27 1.50 -2.72
N ALA A 484 -16.29 2.36 -2.80
CA ALA A 484 -17.41 2.21 -3.73
C ALA A 484 -17.00 2.26 -5.21
N ALA A 485 -15.99 3.05 -5.55
CA ALA A 485 -15.49 3.20 -6.91
C ALA A 485 -14.76 1.95 -7.44
N LYS A 486 -14.35 0.98 -6.59
CA LYS A 486 -13.59 -0.20 -7.03
C LYS A 486 -14.27 -0.99 -8.14
N GLY A 487 -15.60 -1.04 -8.15
CA GLY A 487 -16.38 -1.71 -9.19
C GLY A 487 -16.42 -0.97 -10.54
N LEU A 488 -16.05 0.32 -10.56
CA LEU A 488 -16.04 1.15 -11.77
C LEU A 488 -14.67 1.16 -12.48
N LEU A 489 -13.62 0.66 -11.82
CA LEU A 489 -12.26 0.68 -12.35
C LEU A 489 -12.05 -0.48 -13.33
N LYS A 490 -11.40 -0.20 -14.46
CA LYS A 490 -10.88 -1.24 -15.35
C LYS A 490 -9.66 -1.92 -14.71
N ASP A 491 -9.30 -3.13 -15.18
CA ASP A 491 -8.17 -3.91 -14.65
C ASP A 491 -6.83 -3.18 -14.62
N ASN A 492 -6.64 -2.20 -15.52
CA ASN A 492 -5.44 -1.39 -15.66
C ASN A 492 -5.57 0.03 -15.10
N GLU A 493 -6.69 0.36 -14.47
CA GLU A 493 -6.93 1.65 -13.84
C GLU A 493 -6.67 1.55 -12.33
N THR A 494 -6.12 2.62 -11.78
CA THR A 494 -5.92 2.79 -10.34
C THR A 494 -6.50 4.13 -9.92
N LEU A 495 -7.07 4.18 -8.71
CA LEU A 495 -7.68 5.37 -8.13
C LEU A 495 -6.98 5.67 -6.80
N ALA A 496 -6.41 6.87 -6.68
CA ALA A 496 -5.87 7.35 -5.42
C ALA A 496 -6.86 8.30 -4.75
N SER A 497 -6.82 8.40 -3.41
CA SER A 497 -7.72 9.27 -2.64
C SER A 497 -7.68 10.74 -3.10
N LYS A 498 -6.51 11.25 -3.50
CA LYS A 498 -6.35 12.61 -4.05
C LYS A 498 -7.09 12.84 -5.37
N ASP A 499 -7.42 11.77 -6.08
CA ASP A 499 -8.06 11.79 -7.39
C ASP A 499 -9.58 11.69 -7.28
N ILE A 500 -10.14 11.74 -6.06
CA ILE A 500 -11.57 11.79 -5.77
C ILE A 500 -11.92 13.18 -5.22
N ALA A 501 -13.02 13.74 -5.68
CA ALA A 501 -13.60 14.99 -5.19
C ALA A 501 -15.10 14.76 -4.88
N PRO A 502 -15.47 14.50 -3.62
CA PRO A 502 -16.86 14.41 -3.21
C PRO A 502 -17.63 15.68 -3.54
N LEU A 503 -18.89 15.53 -3.97
CA LEU A 503 -19.84 16.63 -4.12
C LEU A 503 -20.72 16.70 -2.85
N PRO A 504 -21.27 17.88 -2.52
CA PRO A 504 -22.21 18.05 -1.42
C PRO A 504 -23.39 17.09 -1.55
N VAL A 505 -23.78 16.46 -0.46
CA VAL A 505 -25.04 15.73 -0.40
C VAL A 505 -26.17 16.74 -0.50
N PHE A 506 -27.13 16.50 -1.39
CA PHE A 506 -28.29 17.35 -1.54
C PHE A 506 -29.60 16.58 -1.64
N THR A 507 -30.69 17.32 -1.41
CA THR A 507 -32.03 16.96 -1.85
C THR A 507 -32.53 17.99 -2.86
N ALA A 508 -33.35 17.57 -3.83
CA ALA A 508 -33.98 18.51 -4.77
C ALA A 508 -35.42 18.10 -5.07
N LYS A 509 -36.33 19.07 -5.03
CA LYS A 509 -37.73 18.83 -5.37
C LYS A 509 -37.93 18.84 -6.88
N VAL A 510 -38.73 17.90 -7.36
CA VAL A 510 -39.08 17.73 -8.77
C VAL A 510 -40.53 17.26 -8.91
N ASP A 511 -41.11 17.44 -10.09
CA ASP A 511 -42.39 16.82 -10.41
C ASP A 511 -42.27 15.29 -10.31
N GLU A 512 -43.24 14.63 -9.67
CA GLU A 512 -43.21 13.19 -9.40
C GLU A 512 -42.93 12.35 -10.67
N GLY A 513 -41.88 11.52 -10.62
CA GLY A 513 -41.39 10.66 -11.70
C GLY A 513 -40.68 11.38 -12.86
N LYS A 514 -40.40 12.68 -12.73
CA LYS A 514 -39.66 13.47 -13.71
C LYS A 514 -38.17 13.51 -13.39
N THR A 515 -37.39 13.96 -14.38
CA THR A 515 -35.93 14.03 -14.25
C THR A 515 -35.52 15.40 -13.76
N ALA A 516 -34.95 15.45 -12.55
CA ALA A 516 -34.35 16.65 -12.01
C ALA A 516 -33.04 16.96 -12.74
N MET A 517 -32.89 18.20 -13.18
CA MET A 517 -31.64 18.78 -13.66
C MET A 517 -31.06 19.60 -12.52
N VAL A 518 -29.85 19.28 -12.05
CA VAL A 518 -29.20 19.93 -10.91
C VAL A 518 -27.79 20.35 -11.32
N SER A 519 -27.44 21.62 -11.11
CA SER A 519 -26.15 22.16 -11.52
C SER A 519 -25.27 22.56 -10.35
N TYR A 520 -23.98 22.33 -10.51
CA TYR A 520 -22.93 22.75 -9.59
C TYR A 520 -21.92 23.63 -10.31
N GLN A 521 -21.62 24.80 -9.75
CA GLN A 521 -20.55 25.64 -10.27
C GLN A 521 -19.19 25.21 -9.71
N LEU A 522 -18.24 24.94 -10.60
CA LEU A 522 -16.88 24.50 -10.27
C LEU A 522 -15.86 25.13 -11.22
N THR A 523 -14.63 25.34 -10.73
CA THR A 523 -13.48 25.66 -11.59
C THR A 523 -13.05 24.45 -12.41
N SER A 524 -12.44 24.68 -13.58
CA SER A 524 -11.95 23.59 -14.45
C SER A 524 -10.99 22.60 -13.78
N SER A 525 -10.21 23.04 -12.79
CA SER A 525 -9.35 22.17 -11.98
C SER A 525 -10.12 21.15 -11.14
N ALA A 526 -11.35 21.47 -10.71
CA ALA A 526 -12.22 20.61 -9.92
C ALA A 526 -12.73 19.40 -10.72
N LEU A 527 -12.86 19.56 -12.04
CA LEU A 527 -13.38 18.55 -12.96
C LEU A 527 -12.40 17.39 -13.21
N LYS A 528 -11.14 17.51 -12.78
CA LYS A 528 -10.08 16.47 -12.88
C LYS A 528 -9.90 15.87 -14.28
N ALA A 529 -10.19 16.63 -15.32
CA ALA A 529 -10.12 16.21 -16.72
C ALA A 529 -9.55 17.33 -17.61
N LYS A 530 -9.07 16.99 -18.81
CA LYS A 530 -8.59 17.99 -19.79
C LYS A 530 -9.70 18.46 -20.72
N THR A 531 -10.68 17.61 -20.98
CA THR A 531 -11.86 17.92 -21.78
C THR A 531 -13.14 17.57 -21.04
N ALA A 532 -14.26 18.15 -21.47
CA ALA A 532 -15.57 17.87 -20.89
C ALA A 532 -15.96 16.37 -20.98
N GLU A 533 -15.58 15.71 -22.07
CA GLU A 533 -15.86 14.29 -22.35
C GLU A 533 -15.08 13.33 -21.43
N GLU A 534 -13.93 13.78 -20.91
CA GLU A 534 -13.05 13.00 -20.05
C GLU A 534 -13.44 13.11 -18.56
N VAL A 535 -14.36 14.01 -18.21
CA VAL A 535 -14.87 14.13 -16.84
C VAL A 535 -15.56 12.82 -16.46
N ARG A 536 -15.30 12.33 -15.24
CA ARG A 536 -15.98 11.17 -14.69
C ARG A 536 -16.65 11.55 -13.38
N VAL A 537 -17.91 11.14 -13.25
CA VAL A 537 -18.72 11.40 -12.07
C VAL A 537 -19.36 10.08 -11.62
N MET A 538 -19.14 9.72 -10.37
CA MET A 538 -19.75 8.55 -9.76
C MET A 538 -20.95 8.94 -8.91
N LYS A 539 -21.98 8.11 -8.95
CA LYS A 539 -23.11 8.08 -8.04
C LYS A 539 -22.82 7.12 -6.90
N ILE A 540 -22.85 7.56 -5.66
CA ILE A 540 -22.67 6.65 -4.51
C ILE A 540 -24.02 5.98 -4.22
N LEU A 541 -24.07 4.66 -4.35
CA LEU A 541 -25.28 3.85 -4.16
C LEU A 541 -25.28 3.15 -2.79
N SER A 542 -24.10 2.78 -2.30
CA SER A 542 -23.86 2.26 -0.94
C SER A 542 -22.42 2.53 -0.50
N SER A 543 -22.05 2.15 0.72
CA SER A 543 -20.67 2.26 1.20
C SER A 543 -19.64 1.44 0.38
N THR A 544 -20.08 0.51 -0.47
CA THR A 544 -19.21 -0.37 -1.27
C THR A 544 -19.54 -0.39 -2.76
N THR A 545 -20.57 0.33 -3.21
CA THR A 545 -21.05 0.27 -4.59
C THR A 545 -21.30 1.68 -5.13
N ALA A 546 -20.78 1.95 -6.32
CA ALA A 546 -21.05 3.18 -7.06
C ALA A 546 -21.55 2.88 -8.48
N GLY A 547 -22.41 3.76 -9.00
CA GLY A 547 -22.75 3.86 -10.42
C GLY A 547 -21.93 4.96 -11.11
N GLU A 548 -21.85 4.96 -12.43
CA GLU A 548 -21.16 6.01 -13.19
C GLU A 548 -22.15 6.80 -14.04
N PHE A 549 -22.16 8.13 -13.88
CA PHE A 549 -22.93 9.02 -14.74
C PHE A 549 -22.28 9.08 -16.12
N LYS A 550 -23.10 9.07 -17.17
CA LYS A 550 -22.61 9.16 -18.55
C LYS A 550 -22.58 10.59 -19.04
N TYR A 551 -21.47 11.01 -19.63
CA TYR A 551 -21.38 12.31 -20.31
C TYR A 551 -22.36 12.36 -21.49
N ALA A 552 -23.05 13.49 -21.64
CA ALA A 552 -23.89 13.81 -22.78
C ALA A 552 -23.50 15.17 -23.36
N SER A 553 -23.38 15.26 -24.68
CA SER A 553 -23.10 16.52 -25.40
C SER A 553 -24.37 17.32 -25.73
N GLU A 554 -25.54 16.78 -25.39
CA GLU A 554 -26.85 17.38 -25.61
C GLU A 554 -27.84 16.94 -24.51
N ILE A 555 -28.89 17.74 -24.28
CA ILE A 555 -29.96 17.40 -23.33
C ILE A 555 -31.15 16.86 -24.14
N THR A 556 -31.55 15.62 -23.84
CA THR A 556 -32.71 14.94 -24.45
C THR A 556 -33.75 14.60 -23.39
N ALA A 557 -34.86 13.97 -23.77
CA ALA A 557 -35.84 13.49 -22.78
C ALA A 557 -35.33 12.27 -21.98
N ASP A 558 -34.34 11.54 -22.51
CA ASP A 558 -33.68 10.41 -21.82
C ASP A 558 -32.36 10.90 -21.20
N MET A 559 -32.40 11.40 -19.96
CA MET A 559 -31.22 11.94 -19.29
C MET A 559 -30.91 11.33 -17.93
N ASP A 560 -31.73 10.41 -17.42
CA ASP A 560 -31.46 9.76 -16.13
C ASP A 560 -30.07 9.07 -16.11
N GLY A 561 -29.30 9.33 -15.06
CA GLY A 561 -27.93 8.81 -14.92
C GLY A 561 -26.94 9.42 -15.93
N LYS A 562 -27.22 10.61 -16.48
CA LYS A 562 -26.31 11.35 -17.35
C LYS A 562 -25.87 12.67 -16.72
N PHE A 563 -24.81 13.25 -17.25
CA PHE A 563 -24.37 14.59 -16.90
C PHE A 563 -23.95 15.38 -18.14
N THR A 564 -23.98 16.70 -18.04
CA THR A 564 -23.41 17.62 -19.03
C THR A 564 -22.45 18.59 -18.35
N ILE A 565 -21.54 19.17 -19.13
CA ILE A 565 -20.79 20.36 -18.73
C ILE A 565 -21.40 21.55 -19.45
N GLN A 566 -21.87 22.55 -18.72
CA GLN A 566 -22.37 23.80 -19.29
C GLN A 566 -21.42 24.96 -18.96
N LYS A 567 -21.47 26.02 -19.76
CA LYS A 567 -20.81 27.28 -19.40
C LYS A 567 -21.52 27.90 -18.20
N ALA A 568 -20.87 28.86 -17.54
CA ALA A 568 -21.43 29.59 -16.39
C ALA A 568 -22.78 30.28 -16.69
N ASP A 569 -23.15 30.50 -17.95
CA ASP A 569 -24.48 31.00 -18.34
C ASP A 569 -25.64 30.02 -18.07
N GLY A 570 -25.32 28.74 -17.86
CA GLY A 570 -26.24 27.64 -17.66
C GLY A 570 -27.07 27.27 -18.88
N LYS A 571 -26.86 27.88 -20.04
CA LYS A 571 -27.65 27.64 -21.26
C LYS A 571 -26.83 26.99 -22.37
N THR A 572 -25.52 27.16 -22.33
CA THR A 572 -24.62 26.64 -23.37
C THR A 572 -23.95 25.37 -22.88
N ILE A 573 -24.18 24.25 -23.56
CA ILE A 573 -23.42 23.00 -23.32
C ILE A 573 -22.01 23.18 -23.88
N HIS A 574 -21.01 22.86 -23.07
CA HIS A 574 -19.59 22.93 -23.42
C HIS A 574 -19.06 21.55 -23.78
N SER A 575 -18.32 21.47 -24.88
CA SER A 575 -17.61 20.27 -25.32
C SER A 575 -16.16 20.60 -25.66
N GLY A 576 -15.28 19.60 -25.59
CA GLY A 576 -13.86 19.76 -25.82
C GLY A 576 -13.09 20.33 -24.62
N ALA A 577 -11.98 21.00 -24.91
CA ALA A 577 -10.99 21.40 -23.90
C ALA A 577 -11.57 22.31 -22.80
N LEU A 578 -11.20 22.02 -21.56
CA LEU A 578 -11.53 22.85 -20.40
C LEU A 578 -10.46 23.92 -20.23
N GLU A 579 -10.89 25.18 -20.14
CA GLU A 579 -9.98 26.32 -20.00
C GLU A 579 -9.52 26.46 -18.55
N ALA A 580 -8.20 26.55 -18.34
CA ALA A 580 -7.62 26.63 -17.01
C ALA A 580 -8.11 27.88 -16.25
N GLY A 581 -8.66 27.68 -15.05
CA GLY A 581 -9.19 28.77 -14.22
C GLY A 581 -10.59 29.26 -14.60
N THR A 582 -11.23 28.68 -15.61
CA THR A 582 -12.61 29.00 -16.00
C THR A 582 -13.62 28.21 -15.17
N ASP A 583 -14.73 28.87 -14.81
CA ASP A 583 -15.87 28.25 -14.16
C ASP A 583 -16.81 27.58 -15.17
N TYR A 584 -17.24 26.36 -14.83
CA TYR A 584 -18.21 25.57 -15.56
C TYR A 584 -19.32 25.11 -14.61
N LEU A 585 -20.45 24.71 -15.19
CA LEU A 585 -21.49 23.99 -14.46
C LEU A 585 -21.39 22.51 -14.78
N LEU A 586 -21.16 21.68 -13.75
CA LEU A 586 -21.42 20.25 -13.83
C LEU A 586 -22.90 20.03 -13.54
N THR A 587 -23.63 19.54 -14.54
CA THR A 587 -25.09 19.37 -14.44
C THR A 587 -25.46 17.89 -14.44
N LEU A 588 -26.01 17.42 -13.34
CA LEU A 588 -26.47 16.04 -13.15
C LEU A 588 -27.95 15.91 -13.47
N PHE A 589 -28.34 14.76 -14.01
CA PHE A 589 -29.72 14.43 -14.36
C PHE A 589 -30.12 13.14 -13.66
N ILE A 590 -31.10 13.25 -12.76
CA ILE A 590 -31.55 12.15 -11.90
C ILE A 590 -33.07 12.09 -11.94
N LYS A 591 -33.63 10.94 -12.27
CA LYS A 591 -35.07 10.73 -12.31
C LYS A 591 -35.60 10.25 -10.96
N ASP A 592 -36.63 10.93 -10.47
CA ASP A 592 -37.35 10.60 -9.23
C ASP A 592 -37.80 9.13 -9.23
N GLY A 593 -37.33 8.38 -8.24
CA GLY A 593 -37.55 6.94 -8.09
C GLY A 593 -36.72 6.01 -9.00
N SER A 594 -35.67 6.51 -9.66
CA SER A 594 -34.75 5.68 -10.44
C SER A 594 -33.64 5.08 -9.58
N SER A 595 -32.78 4.23 -10.16
CA SER A 595 -31.61 3.72 -9.43
C SER A 595 -30.52 4.77 -9.16
N PHE A 596 -30.62 5.95 -9.80
CA PHE A 596 -29.77 7.10 -9.51
C PHE A 596 -30.40 8.03 -8.49
N ASP A 597 -31.64 7.79 -8.08
CA ASP A 597 -32.23 8.43 -6.91
C ASP A 597 -31.97 7.58 -5.68
N LEU A 598 -31.25 8.12 -4.69
CA LEU A 598 -30.69 7.26 -3.65
C LEU A 598 -31.76 6.64 -2.74
N ASP A 599 -32.82 7.38 -2.42
CA ASP A 599 -33.92 6.84 -1.63
C ASP A 599 -34.81 5.88 -2.45
N GLY A 600 -34.70 5.93 -3.78
CA GLY A 600 -35.46 5.12 -4.74
C GLY A 600 -36.97 5.35 -4.66
N ALA A 601 -37.42 6.36 -3.91
CA ALA A 601 -38.82 6.68 -3.75
C ALA A 601 -39.27 7.53 -4.94
N LYS A 602 -40.49 7.30 -5.41
CA LYS A 602 -41.11 8.17 -6.42
C LYS A 602 -42.06 9.12 -5.69
N ASP A 603 -41.50 10.17 -5.10
CA ASP A 603 -42.24 11.08 -4.20
C ASP A 603 -42.05 12.57 -4.54
N GLY A 604 -41.38 12.85 -5.66
CA GLY A 604 -41.09 14.22 -6.10
C GLY A 604 -39.89 14.85 -5.39
N SER A 605 -39.02 14.03 -4.81
CA SER A 605 -37.77 14.45 -4.20
C SER A 605 -36.67 13.49 -4.61
N ILE A 606 -35.54 14.03 -5.06
CA ILE A 606 -34.34 13.23 -5.28
C ILE A 606 -33.32 13.43 -4.16
N THR A 607 -32.56 12.39 -3.85
CA THR A 607 -31.43 12.45 -2.91
C THR A 607 -30.14 11.99 -3.58
N ASP A 608 -29.09 12.82 -3.52
CA ASP A 608 -27.82 12.49 -4.16
C ASP A 608 -26.58 12.77 -3.32
N PRO A 609 -25.79 11.71 -3.07
CA PRO A 609 -24.34 11.80 -2.99
C PRO A 609 -23.65 11.37 -4.29
N ALA A 610 -22.83 12.26 -4.84
CA ALA A 610 -21.96 11.99 -5.99
C ALA A 610 -20.52 12.44 -5.73
N ALA A 611 -19.59 12.01 -6.59
CA ALA A 611 -18.19 12.46 -6.55
C ALA A 611 -17.59 12.52 -7.96
N ILE A 612 -16.74 13.52 -8.21
CA ILE A 612 -15.89 13.57 -9.40
C ILE A 612 -14.65 12.72 -9.15
N PHE A 613 -14.16 11.99 -10.14
CA PHE A 613 -12.94 11.21 -9.99
C PHE A 613 -12.11 11.11 -11.27
N SER A 614 -10.81 10.86 -11.11
CA SER A 614 -9.90 10.55 -12.21
C SER A 614 -9.08 9.30 -11.89
N THR A 615 -8.68 8.55 -12.92
CA THR A 615 -7.91 7.31 -12.74
C THR A 615 -6.56 7.41 -13.43
N THR A 616 -5.58 6.68 -12.91
CA THR A 616 -4.28 6.48 -13.58
C THR A 616 -4.24 5.12 -14.26
N THR A 617 -3.99 5.13 -15.56
CA THR A 617 -3.85 3.92 -16.37
C THR A 617 -2.42 3.43 -16.34
N THR A 618 -2.19 2.20 -15.89
CA THR A 618 -0.89 1.54 -16.08
C THR A 618 -0.83 0.97 -17.49
N GLU A 619 0.11 1.43 -18.32
CA GLU A 619 0.34 0.83 -19.63
C GLU A 619 0.77 -0.64 -19.47
N PRO A 620 0.30 -1.54 -20.36
CA PRO A 620 0.90 -2.86 -20.48
C PRO A 620 2.37 -2.67 -20.83
N GLN A 621 3.27 -3.17 -19.99
CA GLN A 621 4.68 -3.33 -20.34
C GLN A 621 4.76 -4.28 -21.55
N HIS A 622 4.72 -3.74 -22.75
CA HIS A 622 4.98 -4.48 -23.97
C HIS A 622 6.44 -4.94 -23.92
N GLY A 623 6.63 -6.27 -23.90
CA GLY A 623 7.95 -6.86 -24.09
C GLY A 623 8.51 -6.36 -25.42
N SER A 624 9.55 -5.52 -25.34
CA SER A 624 10.19 -4.96 -26.51
C SER A 624 10.92 -6.08 -27.25
N SER A 625 10.33 -6.46 -28.39
CA SER A 625 11.00 -7.12 -29.49
C SER A 625 11.77 -6.05 -30.26
N SER A 626 13.09 -6.13 -30.22
CA SER A 626 14.01 -5.28 -30.97
C SER A 626 13.81 -5.40 -32.48
N SER A 627 13.52 -4.30 -33.16
CA SER A 627 13.94 -4.07 -34.54
C SER A 627 14.13 -2.56 -34.73
N GLY A 628 15.30 -2.20 -35.24
CA GLY A 628 15.88 -0.87 -35.10
C GLY A 628 15.39 0.22 -36.06
N CYS A 629 15.88 1.42 -35.72
CA CYS A 629 16.18 2.59 -36.54
C CYS A 629 15.06 3.58 -36.97
N ASN A 630 15.21 4.77 -36.35
CA ASN A 630 15.22 6.12 -36.92
C ASN A 630 13.91 6.89 -37.17
N GLY A 631 13.88 8.13 -36.64
CA GLY A 631 13.06 9.23 -37.14
C GLY A 631 12.25 9.95 -36.05
N GLY A 632 12.52 11.24 -35.82
CA GLY A 632 11.82 12.06 -34.84
C GLY A 632 10.44 12.60 -35.27
N PHE A 633 9.93 13.51 -34.44
CA PHE A 633 8.63 14.20 -34.48
C PHE A 633 7.47 13.29 -34.04
N GLY A 634 6.60 13.65 -33.10
CA GLY A 634 5.94 14.95 -32.94
C GLY A 634 4.53 14.85 -33.55
N ALA A 635 3.52 14.98 -32.69
CA ALA A 635 2.12 15.33 -33.00
C ALA A 635 1.18 14.30 -33.66
N LEU A 636 0.01 14.18 -33.01
CA LEU A 636 -1.36 13.97 -33.53
C LEU A 636 -1.66 12.81 -34.51
N ALA A 637 -2.65 12.00 -34.11
CA ALA A 637 -3.63 11.45 -35.06
C ALA A 637 -5.01 11.27 -34.39
N LEU A 638 -5.87 12.26 -34.62
CA LEU A 638 -7.33 12.12 -34.68
C LEU A 638 -7.69 11.10 -35.79
N LEU A 639 -8.57 10.15 -35.49
CA LEU A 639 -9.26 9.37 -36.51
C LEU A 639 -10.76 9.37 -36.22
N GLY A 640 -11.44 10.36 -36.80
CA GLY A 640 -12.88 10.37 -36.99
C GLY A 640 -13.26 9.45 -38.16
N LEU A 641 -14.22 8.57 -37.89
CA LEU A 641 -14.93 7.76 -38.87
C LEU A 641 -15.88 8.65 -39.69
N ALA A 642 -15.81 8.56 -41.02
CA ALA A 642 -16.91 8.89 -41.90
C ALA A 642 -16.98 7.84 -43.02
N LEU A 643 -18.05 7.04 -42.98
CA LEU A 643 -18.48 6.13 -44.03
C LEU A 643 -19.22 6.91 -45.12
N VAL A 644 -18.89 6.66 -46.40
CA VAL A 644 -19.87 6.72 -47.50
C VAL A 644 -19.56 5.59 -48.50
N PRO A 645 -20.56 4.81 -48.95
CA PRO A 645 -20.37 3.67 -49.83
C PRO A 645 -20.44 4.08 -51.31
N MET A 646 -19.70 3.40 -52.18
CA MET A 646 -20.07 3.34 -53.59
C MET A 646 -19.64 2.02 -54.23
N PHE A 647 -20.65 1.39 -54.85
CA PHE A 647 -20.57 0.16 -55.60
C PHE A 647 -19.77 0.29 -56.90
N TYR A 648 -19.53 -0.90 -57.48
CA TYR A 648 -19.37 -1.22 -58.90
C TYR A 648 -17.94 -1.27 -59.49
N GLY A 649 -17.59 -2.48 -59.95
CA GLY A 649 -17.17 -2.62 -61.36
C GLY A 649 -15.87 -3.34 -61.67
N LYS A 650 -15.93 -4.68 -61.65
CA LYS A 650 -15.39 -5.62 -62.66
C LYS A 650 -13.96 -5.47 -63.23
N LYS A 651 -13.29 -6.64 -63.17
CA LYS A 651 -12.35 -7.25 -64.15
C LYS A 651 -11.00 -6.54 -64.24
N ARG A 652 -9.87 -7.24 -64.17
CA ARG A 652 -9.57 -8.57 -64.72
C ARG A 652 -8.42 -9.21 -63.97
#